data_AF-A0A7S2ZUT9-F1
#
_entry.id   AF-A0A7S2ZUT9-F1
#
_cell.length_a   1.000
_cell.length_b   1.000
_cell.length_c   1.000
_cell.angle_alpha   90.00
_cell.angle_beta   90.00
_cell.angle_gamma   90.00
#
_symmetry.space_group_name_H-M   'P 1'
#
loop_
_entity.id
_entity.type
_entity.pdbx_description
1 polymer ?
#
loop_
_entity_poly.entity_id
_entity_poly.type
_entity_poly.pdbx_seq_one_letter_code
_entity_poly.pdbx_strand_id
1 'polypeptide(L)'
;GFGADGRLESSGRTAEASSGAGNHLVVVFFLKILDREMATQVVETLQETSPPAASGKPSGSLRKLLVVFGVFVGVVFLASLALGGFLIHLGLKSCVPQIVSKNEWMIPDATYKNLDMSDGHKYRCLHKEKVEDVAVIASRQSKRSIFPTRHTMWQNVTYVTGGTTIAHRNYLNSYFDEVTFTGVTTMENSRYSNSIVSSISFGGPARMNALQLAGSIARNIKFPAFLMLEKMRVMNSLVGMVHMNRTVVVQKPFFKRVSISEIFVGGLLRLASPTFRKAVVENVNVELSLRLEKPFIKESSVFNITVNNEVVMENSRIHKSKVSQVEIVGRLLATALKANKVEFHRVSVAASVSVEAVARLDKLTFTELLVAGSMYLENIFLKRGSINKVALGEGLISRKMKALQLGVSELLVYGSLLAPTSRIGECSFDSLTILEDLVLTSSSIWKTDLSEVSVKGGVVAMDSKLSRVKLTTVVVGDNSRFCRSKIQEVTVTETVFMGDACFDRASLHKVTFAKVTFVGKVNFGGATLTAVRFVDCIFKDSVSWDFVKGGKDVRFENVLFEGGVSYERSSLAKVLISMPSAESSPLKLSDDLQSMIDATDKIAVDEDMPVEASEEDEASDDEYYYEYDDVGEDLDEDNYADENEGDEVEEATGGDEEL
;
A
#
# COMPACT_ATOMS: atom_id res chain seq x y z
N GLY A 1 15.74 -40.25 12.12
CA GLY A 1 16.08 -41.58 12.66
C GLY A 1 15.92 -41.53 14.16
N PHE A 2 15.31 -42.56 14.76
CA PHE A 2 14.93 -42.66 16.17
C PHE A 2 16.03 -43.29 17.06
N GLY A 3 15.96 -42.96 18.36
CA GLY A 3 16.51 -43.71 19.51
C GLY A 3 17.79 -43.11 20.14
N ALA A 4 18.04 -43.12 21.44
CA ALA A 4 17.28 -43.45 22.65
C ALA A 4 18.12 -43.00 23.88
N ASP A 5 17.43 -42.66 24.98
CA ASP A 5 17.80 -42.69 26.41
C ASP A 5 18.99 -41.93 27.02
N GLY A 6 18.71 -41.25 28.15
CA GLY A 6 19.52 -41.46 29.37
C GLY A 6 20.15 -40.25 30.09
N ARG A 7 19.35 -39.56 30.94
CA ARG A 7 19.67 -38.88 32.24
C ARG A 7 21.03 -38.17 32.51
N LEU A 8 20.87 -36.86 32.82
CA LEU A 8 21.34 -36.09 34.00
C LEU A 8 22.75 -36.32 34.56
N GLU A 9 23.61 -35.29 34.47
CA GLU A 9 24.40 -34.80 35.60
C GLU A 9 24.62 -33.28 35.52
N SER A 10 24.43 -32.64 36.68
CA SER A 10 24.67 -31.24 36.98
C SER A 10 26.10 -31.02 37.42
N SER A 11 26.82 -30.07 36.82
CA SER A 11 27.90 -29.37 37.51
C SER A 11 28.03 -27.95 36.97
N GLY A 12 28.07 -26.99 37.89
CA GLY A 12 28.27 -25.58 37.58
C GLY A 12 29.75 -25.24 37.51
N ARG A 13 30.11 -24.28 36.64
CA ARG A 13 30.90 -23.10 37.02
C ARG A 13 30.98 -22.11 35.86
N THR A 14 30.88 -20.86 36.27
CA THR A 14 31.08 -19.60 35.57
C THR A 14 32.41 -19.51 34.83
N ALA A 15 32.40 -18.96 33.60
CA ALA A 15 33.50 -18.17 33.05
C ALA A 15 32.98 -17.21 31.97
N GLU A 16 33.42 -15.96 32.08
CA GLU A 16 33.29 -14.87 31.12
C GLU A 16 34.05 -15.17 29.81
N ALA A 17 33.48 -14.77 28.67
CA ALA A 17 34.18 -14.48 27.41
C ALA A 17 33.24 -13.58 26.58
N SER A 18 33.39 -12.27 26.62
CA SER A 18 34.23 -11.46 25.71
C SER A 18 33.81 -11.52 24.24
N SER A 19 33.36 -10.37 23.77
CA SER A 19 33.23 -9.89 22.38
C SER A 19 34.04 -10.67 21.31
N GLY A 20 33.36 -11.14 20.26
CA GLY A 20 34.03 -11.55 19.02
C GLY A 20 33.37 -12.68 18.24
N ALA A 21 32.07 -12.60 17.94
CA ALA A 21 31.40 -13.62 17.10
C ALA A 21 30.40 -13.00 16.10
N GLY A 22 30.76 -11.87 15.48
CA GLY A 22 29.95 -11.23 14.44
C GLY A 22 30.37 -11.55 13.00
N ASN A 23 31.62 -11.94 12.77
CA ASN A 23 32.18 -12.02 11.40
C ASN A 23 32.39 -13.44 10.85
N HIS A 24 32.09 -14.49 11.61
CA HIS A 24 32.24 -15.87 11.13
C HIS A 24 30.94 -16.51 10.60
N LEU A 25 29.76 -15.93 10.89
CA LEU A 25 28.49 -16.50 10.44
C LEU A 25 28.18 -16.19 8.96
N VAL A 26 28.70 -15.08 8.43
CA VAL A 26 28.48 -14.67 7.03
C VAL A 26 29.38 -15.44 6.06
N VAL A 27 30.58 -15.85 6.50
CA VAL A 27 31.52 -16.64 5.67
C VAL A 27 31.07 -18.10 5.53
N VAL A 28 30.47 -18.69 6.57
CA VAL A 28 29.97 -20.07 6.53
C VAL A 28 28.71 -20.21 5.65
N PHE A 29 27.92 -19.14 5.50
CA PHE A 29 26.75 -19.16 4.62
C PHE A 29 27.11 -19.06 3.13
N PHE A 30 28.17 -18.31 2.78
CA PHE A 30 28.62 -18.19 1.38
C PHE A 30 29.41 -19.40 0.88
N LEU A 31 30.08 -20.15 1.75
CA LEU A 31 30.82 -21.36 1.38
C LEU A 31 29.93 -22.58 1.07
N LYS A 32 28.61 -22.49 1.33
CA LYS A 32 27.64 -23.54 0.96
C LYS A 32 27.22 -23.50 -0.52
N ILE A 33 27.61 -22.46 -1.26
CA ILE A 33 27.19 -22.24 -2.66
C ILE A 33 28.35 -22.50 -3.65
N LEU A 34 29.58 -22.70 -3.16
CA LEU A 34 30.74 -22.98 -4.00
C LEU A 34 31.04 -24.49 -4.03
N ASP A 35 31.46 -24.96 -5.21
CA ASP A 35 31.96 -26.31 -5.41
C ASP A 35 33.09 -26.63 -4.42
N ARG A 36 33.13 -27.87 -3.94
CA ARG A 36 33.97 -28.34 -2.82
C ARG A 36 35.46 -28.14 -3.10
N GLU A 37 35.85 -28.14 -4.37
CA GLU A 37 37.23 -27.94 -4.83
C GLU A 37 37.67 -26.46 -4.72
N MET A 38 36.78 -25.51 -5.05
CA MET A 38 37.06 -24.06 -4.89
C MET A 38 37.07 -23.62 -3.42
N ALA A 39 36.19 -24.19 -2.60
CA ALA A 39 36.17 -23.91 -1.16
C ALA A 39 37.48 -24.34 -0.48
N THR A 40 38.09 -25.44 -0.94
CA THR A 40 39.36 -25.96 -0.41
C THR A 40 40.53 -25.06 -0.81
N GLN A 41 40.61 -24.65 -2.09
CA GLN A 41 41.65 -23.72 -2.56
C GLN A 41 41.59 -22.35 -1.86
N VAL A 42 40.39 -21.82 -1.59
CA VAL A 42 40.22 -20.53 -0.90
C VAL A 42 40.65 -20.62 0.57
N VAL A 43 40.39 -21.75 1.25
CA VAL A 43 40.82 -21.96 2.64
C VAL A 43 42.33 -22.16 2.75
N GLU A 44 42.95 -22.89 1.81
CA GLU A 44 44.41 -23.06 1.76
C GLU A 44 45.12 -21.71 1.47
N THR A 45 44.59 -20.90 0.55
CA THR A 45 45.17 -19.58 0.23
C THR A 45 45.05 -18.58 1.40
N LEU A 46 44.02 -18.72 2.24
CA LEU A 46 43.81 -17.88 3.42
C LEU A 46 44.66 -18.30 4.63
N GLN A 47 45.05 -19.57 4.73
CA GLN A 47 45.95 -20.05 5.78
C GLN A 47 47.42 -19.69 5.52
N GLU A 48 47.84 -19.58 4.26
CA GLU A 48 49.23 -19.23 3.91
C GLU A 48 49.56 -17.73 4.04
N THR A 49 48.58 -16.85 4.25
CA THR A 49 48.80 -15.39 4.23
C THR A 49 48.64 -14.67 5.58
N SER A 50 48.69 -15.38 6.71
CA SER A 50 48.73 -14.72 8.03
C SER A 50 50.17 -14.43 8.50
N PRO A 51 50.60 -13.15 8.65
CA PRO A 51 51.81 -12.81 9.38
C PRO A 51 51.49 -12.48 10.85
N PRO A 52 52.44 -12.68 11.78
CA PRO A 52 52.24 -12.34 13.18
C PRO A 52 52.26 -10.82 13.38
N ALA A 53 51.47 -10.37 14.34
CA ALA A 53 51.22 -8.98 14.67
C ALA A 53 52.50 -8.19 14.99
N ALA A 54 52.76 -7.12 14.23
CA ALA A 54 53.47 -5.93 14.70
C ALA A 54 53.15 -4.71 13.81
N SER A 55 53.07 -3.57 14.48
CA SER A 55 52.75 -2.22 14.01
C SER A 55 53.37 -1.79 12.66
N GLY A 56 52.56 -1.19 11.79
CA GLY A 56 53.04 -0.32 10.71
C GLY A 56 52.18 -0.36 9.44
N LYS A 57 51.68 0.82 9.03
CA LYS A 57 50.95 1.20 7.79
C LYS A 57 50.61 0.08 6.77
N PRO A 58 49.34 -0.05 6.33
CA PRO A 58 48.93 -1.10 5.40
C PRO A 58 49.65 -0.96 4.05
N SER A 59 50.33 -2.04 3.65
CA SER A 59 51.08 -2.15 2.39
C SER A 59 50.15 -2.14 1.18
N GLY A 60 50.66 -1.66 0.04
CA GLY A 60 49.92 -1.49 -1.22
C GLY A 60 49.31 -2.76 -1.82
N SER A 61 49.51 -3.94 -1.22
CA SER A 61 48.88 -5.20 -1.63
C SER A 61 47.38 -5.24 -1.31
N LEU A 62 46.98 -4.69 -0.15
CA LEU A 62 45.58 -4.70 0.29
C LEU A 62 44.70 -3.77 -0.55
N ARG A 63 45.27 -2.67 -1.07
CA ARG A 63 44.61 -1.79 -2.05
C ARG A 63 44.40 -2.49 -3.40
N LYS A 64 45.36 -3.29 -3.88
CA LYS A 64 45.20 -4.06 -5.11
C LYS A 64 44.12 -5.15 -4.95
N LEU A 65 44.08 -5.81 -3.79
CA LEU A 65 43.04 -6.80 -3.48
C LEU A 65 41.64 -6.15 -3.42
N LEU A 66 41.51 -4.99 -2.77
CA LEU A 66 40.24 -4.23 -2.72
C LEU A 66 39.78 -3.75 -4.10
N VAL A 67 40.70 -3.35 -4.97
CA VAL A 67 40.36 -2.95 -6.34
C VAL A 67 39.93 -4.16 -7.17
N VAL A 68 40.63 -5.30 -7.07
CA VAL A 68 40.24 -6.53 -7.77
C VAL A 68 38.90 -7.05 -7.26
N PHE A 69 38.66 -6.99 -5.94
CA PHE A 69 37.38 -7.37 -5.34
C PHE A 69 36.24 -6.43 -5.76
N GLY A 70 36.49 -5.12 -5.80
CA GLY A 70 35.52 -4.13 -6.30
C GLY A 70 35.18 -4.32 -7.77
N VAL A 71 36.17 -4.63 -8.61
CA VAL A 71 35.95 -4.96 -10.04
C VAL A 71 35.16 -6.26 -10.17
N PHE A 72 35.48 -7.29 -9.38
CA PHE A 72 34.77 -8.56 -9.40
C PHE A 72 33.30 -8.41 -8.98
N VAL A 73 33.02 -7.68 -7.90
CA VAL A 73 31.64 -7.37 -7.45
C VAL A 73 30.91 -6.54 -8.52
N GLY A 74 31.58 -5.58 -9.15
CA GLY A 74 31.01 -4.79 -10.25
C GLY A 74 30.64 -5.65 -11.47
N VAL A 75 31.50 -6.60 -11.85
CA VAL A 75 31.25 -7.54 -12.97
C VAL A 75 30.10 -8.50 -12.63
N VAL A 76 30.03 -9.03 -11.41
CA VAL A 76 28.94 -9.90 -10.96
C VAL A 76 27.61 -9.14 -10.91
N PHE A 77 27.63 -7.88 -10.47
CA PHE A 77 26.45 -7.01 -10.46
C PHE A 77 25.96 -6.69 -11.88
N LEU A 78 26.88 -6.34 -12.80
CA LEU A 78 26.56 -6.13 -14.22
C LEU A 78 26.05 -7.40 -14.91
N ALA A 79 26.64 -8.56 -14.62
CA ALA A 79 26.17 -9.85 -15.11
C ALA A 79 24.77 -10.20 -14.58
N SER A 80 24.48 -9.87 -13.31
CA SER A 80 23.16 -10.05 -12.69
C SER A 80 22.11 -9.11 -13.29
N LEU A 81 22.48 -7.86 -13.61
CA LEU A 81 21.62 -6.92 -14.33
C LEU A 81 21.38 -7.36 -15.78
N ALA A 82 22.39 -7.87 -16.47
CA ALA A 82 22.26 -8.42 -17.81
C ALA A 82 21.38 -9.68 -17.82
N LEU A 83 21.53 -10.56 -16.83
CA LEU A 83 20.71 -11.75 -16.66
C LEU A 83 19.27 -11.38 -16.27
N GLY A 84 19.08 -10.38 -15.40
CA GLY A 84 17.76 -9.82 -15.07
C GLY A 84 17.08 -9.20 -16.28
N GLY A 85 17.80 -8.42 -17.08
CA GLY A 85 17.31 -7.88 -18.36
C GLY A 85 16.97 -8.98 -19.37
N PHE A 86 17.77 -10.04 -19.44
CA PHE A 86 17.52 -11.21 -20.29
C PHE A 86 16.29 -12.02 -19.82
N LEU A 87 16.09 -12.18 -18.51
CA LEU A 87 14.93 -12.86 -17.93
C LEU A 87 13.65 -12.03 -18.08
N ILE A 88 13.73 -10.69 -17.96
CA ILE A 88 12.62 -9.78 -18.29
C ILE A 88 12.29 -9.88 -19.78
N HIS A 89 13.30 -9.91 -20.66
CA HIS A 89 13.11 -10.09 -22.10
C HIS A 89 12.49 -11.46 -22.45
N LEU A 90 12.88 -12.54 -21.76
CA LEU A 90 12.29 -13.88 -21.91
C LEU A 90 10.87 -13.97 -21.31
N GLY A 91 10.61 -13.33 -20.18
CA GLY A 91 9.29 -13.23 -19.55
C GLY A 91 8.31 -12.44 -20.43
N LEU A 92 8.75 -11.34 -21.02
CA LEU A 92 7.98 -10.57 -21.99
C LEU A 92 7.77 -11.38 -23.28
N LYS A 93 8.77 -12.11 -23.79
CA LYS A 93 8.59 -13.05 -24.92
C LYS A 93 7.58 -14.16 -24.63
N SER A 94 7.40 -14.57 -23.38
CA SER A 94 6.42 -15.58 -22.98
C SER A 94 4.98 -15.02 -22.89
N CYS A 95 4.83 -13.69 -22.86
CA CYS A 95 3.55 -12.98 -22.89
C CYS A 95 3.20 -12.42 -24.28
N VAL A 96 4.19 -12.31 -25.19
CA VAL A 96 3.93 -12.03 -26.60
C VAL A 96 3.43 -13.33 -27.22
N PRO A 97 2.14 -13.45 -27.60
CA PRO A 97 1.72 -14.59 -28.41
C PRO A 97 2.64 -14.69 -29.62
N GLN A 98 3.11 -15.90 -29.95
CA GLN A 98 3.84 -16.20 -31.19
C GLN A 98 2.95 -15.82 -32.38
N ILE A 99 2.92 -14.52 -32.71
CA ILE A 99 2.28 -13.97 -33.89
C ILE A 99 3.39 -13.91 -34.91
N VAL A 100 3.41 -14.96 -35.73
CA VAL A 100 4.21 -15.05 -36.94
C VAL A 100 3.97 -13.79 -37.78
N SER A 101 5.04 -13.28 -38.39
CA SER A 101 5.09 -11.97 -39.04
C SER A 101 3.94 -11.70 -40.02
N LYS A 102 3.59 -10.41 -40.16
CA LYS A 102 2.45 -9.82 -40.90
C LYS A 102 2.21 -10.35 -42.33
N ASN A 103 3.17 -11.07 -42.93
CA ASN A 103 3.20 -11.40 -44.35
C ASN A 103 2.96 -12.87 -44.69
N GLU A 104 3.05 -13.82 -43.74
CA GLU A 104 2.95 -15.25 -44.09
C GLU A 104 1.53 -15.82 -44.00
N TRP A 105 0.57 -15.10 -43.39
CA TRP A 105 -0.70 -15.72 -42.94
C TRP A 105 -1.94 -15.49 -43.81
N MET A 106 -1.92 -14.59 -44.79
CA MET A 106 -3.13 -14.30 -45.58
C MET A 106 -2.78 -13.90 -47.02
N ILE A 107 -2.75 -14.90 -47.91
CA ILE A 107 -3.07 -14.66 -49.31
C ILE A 107 -4.60 -14.82 -49.40
N PRO A 108 -5.37 -13.73 -49.60
CA PRO A 108 -6.81 -13.82 -49.70
C PRO A 108 -7.22 -14.57 -50.98
N ASP A 109 -8.20 -15.45 -50.88
CA ASP A 109 -8.75 -16.18 -52.03
C ASP A 109 -9.60 -15.24 -52.92
N ALA A 110 -10.18 -14.19 -52.31
CA ALA A 110 -10.93 -13.14 -53.01
C ALA A 110 -10.80 -11.77 -52.31
N THR A 111 -10.86 -10.69 -53.10
CA THR A 111 -10.86 -9.30 -52.63
C THR A 111 -12.15 -8.61 -53.07
N TYR A 112 -12.87 -8.01 -52.13
CA TYR A 112 -14.08 -7.23 -52.40
C TYR A 112 -13.82 -5.74 -52.17
N LYS A 113 -14.10 -4.93 -53.19
CA LYS A 113 -14.13 -3.46 -53.13
C LYS A 113 -15.57 -3.00 -53.40
N ASN A 114 -16.03 -1.97 -52.69
CA ASN A 114 -17.37 -1.38 -52.86
C ASN A 114 -18.54 -2.40 -52.71
N LEU A 115 -18.48 -3.27 -51.70
CA LEU A 115 -19.54 -4.26 -51.45
C LEU A 115 -20.79 -3.55 -50.86
N ASP A 116 -21.78 -3.25 -51.70
CA ASP A 116 -23.09 -2.82 -51.20
C ASP A 116 -23.86 -4.03 -50.65
N MET A 117 -24.11 -4.03 -49.34
CA MET A 117 -24.91 -5.07 -48.67
C MET A 117 -26.37 -4.64 -48.45
N SER A 118 -26.84 -3.60 -49.16
CA SER A 118 -28.23 -3.15 -49.13
C SER A 118 -29.23 -4.22 -49.59
N ASP A 119 -28.81 -5.12 -50.50
CA ASP A 119 -29.63 -6.21 -51.02
C ASP A 119 -29.62 -7.42 -50.08
N GLY A 120 -30.65 -7.51 -49.23
CA GLY A 120 -31.42 -8.68 -48.74
C GLY A 120 -30.78 -10.07 -48.51
N HIS A 121 -29.50 -10.28 -48.73
CA HIS A 121 -28.82 -11.56 -48.67
C HIS A 121 -28.57 -11.93 -47.21
N LYS A 122 -29.53 -12.72 -46.70
CA LYS A 122 -29.45 -13.38 -45.42
C LYS A 122 -28.25 -14.33 -45.40
N TYR A 123 -27.23 -13.94 -44.63
CA TYR A 123 -26.08 -14.74 -44.19
C TYR A 123 -25.06 -15.09 -45.28
N ARG A 124 -23.89 -14.43 -45.23
CA ARG A 124 -22.69 -14.89 -45.94
C ARG A 124 -21.62 -15.22 -44.91
N CYS A 125 -21.03 -16.40 -44.96
CA CYS A 125 -19.82 -16.69 -44.19
C CYS A 125 -18.63 -16.20 -45.01
N LEU A 126 -17.81 -15.31 -44.46
CA LEU A 126 -16.59 -14.86 -45.15
C LEU A 126 -15.41 -15.69 -44.63
N HIS A 127 -14.67 -16.34 -45.52
CA HIS A 127 -13.52 -17.19 -45.17
C HIS A 127 -12.37 -16.93 -46.11
N LYS A 128 -11.18 -16.58 -45.58
CA LYS A 128 -10.00 -16.22 -46.39
C LYS A 128 -10.24 -15.08 -47.39
N GLU A 129 -11.09 -14.13 -47.02
CA GLU A 129 -11.45 -13.00 -47.89
C GLU A 129 -10.89 -11.69 -47.35
N LYS A 130 -10.52 -10.78 -48.27
CA LYS A 130 -10.17 -9.39 -47.98
C LYS A 130 -11.35 -8.47 -48.33
N VAL A 131 -11.76 -7.67 -47.36
CA VAL A 131 -12.77 -6.60 -47.50
C VAL A 131 -12.05 -5.27 -47.31
N GLU A 132 -12.03 -4.43 -48.33
CA GLU A 132 -11.26 -3.19 -48.35
C GLU A 132 -12.06 -2.04 -48.97
N ASP A 133 -12.01 -0.86 -48.36
CA ASP A 133 -12.67 0.37 -48.83
C ASP A 133 -14.18 0.18 -49.01
N VAL A 134 -14.85 -0.40 -48.00
CA VAL A 134 -16.28 -0.75 -48.07
C VAL A 134 -17.10 0.06 -47.08
N ALA A 135 -18.17 0.68 -47.56
CA ALA A 135 -19.25 1.20 -46.72
C ALA A 135 -20.37 0.17 -46.61
N VAL A 136 -20.56 -0.41 -45.41
CA VAL A 136 -21.64 -1.35 -45.13
C VAL A 136 -22.85 -0.56 -44.63
N ILE A 137 -23.82 -0.35 -45.50
CA ILE A 137 -25.08 0.32 -45.16
C ILE A 137 -26.09 -0.76 -44.73
N ALA A 138 -26.35 -0.84 -43.44
CA ALA A 138 -27.34 -1.77 -42.93
C ALA A 138 -28.73 -1.12 -42.93
N SER A 139 -29.59 -1.50 -43.87
CA SER A 139 -30.98 -1.05 -43.90
C SER A 139 -31.75 -1.58 -42.68
N ARG A 140 -32.72 -0.77 -42.19
CA ARG A 140 -33.44 -0.82 -40.89
C ARG A 140 -34.10 -2.17 -40.47
N GLN A 141 -33.91 -3.28 -41.18
CA GLN A 141 -34.67 -4.52 -40.93
C GLN A 141 -33.86 -5.82 -40.85
N SER A 142 -32.53 -5.83 -41.01
CA SER A 142 -31.78 -7.09 -40.85
C SER A 142 -31.60 -7.43 -39.36
N LYS A 143 -32.58 -8.14 -38.80
CA LYS A 143 -32.60 -8.51 -37.37
C LYS A 143 -31.38 -9.33 -36.90
N ARG A 144 -30.64 -9.99 -37.81
CA ARG A 144 -29.39 -10.71 -37.51
C ARG A 144 -28.54 -10.83 -38.77
N SER A 145 -27.34 -10.24 -38.77
CA SER A 145 -26.32 -10.52 -39.79
C SER A 145 -25.15 -11.27 -39.15
N ILE A 146 -25.22 -12.60 -39.23
CA ILE A 146 -24.21 -13.52 -38.67
C ILE A 146 -23.15 -13.75 -39.75
N PHE A 147 -21.94 -13.27 -39.51
CA PHE A 147 -20.76 -13.56 -40.33
C PHE A 147 -19.74 -14.26 -39.44
N PRO A 148 -19.72 -15.61 -39.36
CA PRO A 148 -18.55 -16.28 -38.83
C PRO A 148 -17.42 -16.00 -39.82
N THR A 149 -16.34 -15.41 -39.34
CA THR A 149 -15.23 -15.04 -40.19
C THR A 149 -13.95 -15.64 -39.65
N ARG A 150 -13.33 -16.45 -40.48
CA ARG A 150 -12.06 -17.10 -40.18
C ARG A 150 -11.07 -16.67 -41.25
N HIS A 151 -9.90 -16.19 -40.80
CA HIS A 151 -8.83 -15.76 -41.70
C HIS A 151 -9.26 -14.62 -42.64
N THR A 152 -10.03 -13.65 -42.15
CA THR A 152 -10.46 -12.51 -42.97
C THR A 152 -9.66 -11.26 -42.66
N MET A 153 -9.48 -10.41 -43.68
CA MET A 153 -8.86 -9.10 -43.55
C MET A 153 -9.90 -8.01 -43.83
N TRP A 154 -10.09 -7.08 -42.90
CA TRP A 154 -11.00 -5.95 -42.99
C TRP A 154 -10.19 -4.67 -42.86
N GLN A 155 -10.18 -3.85 -43.91
CA GLN A 155 -9.38 -2.63 -43.97
C GLN A 155 -10.21 -1.45 -44.49
N ASN A 156 -10.18 -0.32 -43.80
CA ASN A 156 -10.93 0.88 -44.19
C ASN A 156 -12.42 0.58 -44.43
N VAL A 157 -13.06 -0.02 -43.43
CA VAL A 157 -14.47 -0.44 -43.51
C VAL A 157 -15.33 0.45 -42.63
N THR A 158 -16.34 1.09 -43.22
CA THR A 158 -17.28 1.93 -42.49
C THR A 158 -18.65 1.26 -42.43
N TYR A 159 -19.10 0.88 -41.24
CA TYR A 159 -20.45 0.43 -40.98
C TYR A 159 -21.35 1.65 -40.73
N VAL A 160 -22.25 1.94 -41.66
CA VAL A 160 -23.26 3.00 -41.51
C VAL A 160 -24.51 2.38 -40.92
N THR A 161 -24.73 2.63 -39.62
CA THR A 161 -25.73 1.91 -38.82
C THR A 161 -26.80 2.84 -38.29
N GLY A 162 -28.05 2.61 -38.69
CA GLY A 162 -29.23 3.26 -38.12
C GLY A 162 -29.79 2.49 -36.92
N GLY A 163 -28.95 2.10 -35.95
CA GLY A 163 -29.35 1.27 -34.81
C GLY A 163 -29.25 -0.23 -35.06
N THR A 164 -28.13 -0.69 -35.63
CA THR A 164 -27.97 -2.12 -35.96
C THR A 164 -27.57 -2.95 -34.76
N THR A 165 -28.14 -4.15 -34.68
CA THR A 165 -27.63 -5.25 -33.86
C THR A 165 -26.72 -6.14 -34.69
N ILE A 166 -25.45 -6.21 -34.30
CA ILE A 166 -24.47 -7.15 -34.84
C ILE A 166 -24.52 -8.40 -33.95
N ALA A 167 -25.20 -9.44 -34.45
CA ALA A 167 -25.37 -10.70 -33.74
C ALA A 167 -24.17 -11.64 -33.99
N HIS A 168 -23.66 -12.23 -32.91
CA HIS A 168 -22.73 -13.37 -32.86
C HIS A 168 -21.65 -13.45 -33.94
N ARG A 169 -20.45 -12.96 -33.65
CA ARG A 169 -19.29 -13.10 -34.54
C ARG A 169 -18.10 -13.73 -33.82
N ASN A 170 -17.69 -14.90 -34.32
CA ASN A 170 -16.43 -15.52 -33.97
C ASN A 170 -15.41 -15.17 -35.07
N TYR A 171 -14.53 -14.24 -34.74
CA TYR A 171 -13.39 -13.82 -35.52
C TYR A 171 -12.17 -14.65 -35.11
N LEU A 172 -11.73 -15.54 -36.00
CA LEU A 172 -10.54 -16.36 -35.76
C LEU A 172 -9.45 -15.97 -36.75
N ASN A 173 -8.23 -15.71 -36.27
CA ASN A 173 -7.07 -15.38 -37.09
C ASN A 173 -7.36 -14.24 -38.08
N SER A 174 -8.11 -13.23 -37.65
CA SER A 174 -8.60 -12.16 -38.53
C SER A 174 -7.85 -10.84 -38.26
N TYR A 175 -7.79 -9.98 -39.27
CA TYR A 175 -7.17 -8.66 -39.20
C TYR A 175 -8.23 -7.58 -39.43
N PHE A 176 -8.34 -6.63 -38.51
CA PHE A 176 -9.19 -5.44 -38.62
C PHE A 176 -8.30 -4.22 -38.51
N ASP A 177 -8.43 -3.30 -39.45
CA ASP A 177 -7.71 -2.04 -39.47
C ASP A 177 -8.60 -0.94 -40.03
N GLU A 178 -8.64 0.20 -39.34
CA GLU A 178 -9.44 1.37 -39.74
C GLU A 178 -10.94 1.02 -39.94
N VAL A 179 -11.53 0.33 -38.95
CA VAL A 179 -12.95 -0.04 -38.98
C VAL A 179 -13.77 0.96 -38.17
N THR A 180 -14.72 1.63 -38.81
CA THR A 180 -15.56 2.65 -38.18
C THR A 180 -17.01 2.21 -38.14
N PHE A 181 -17.65 2.31 -36.99
CA PHE A 181 -19.09 2.14 -36.81
C PHE A 181 -19.74 3.51 -36.61
N THR A 182 -20.48 4.02 -37.59
CA THR A 182 -21.20 5.29 -37.44
C THR A 182 -22.63 5.00 -36.95
N GLY A 183 -23.02 5.61 -35.83
CA GLY A 183 -24.34 5.46 -35.22
C GLY A 183 -24.38 4.56 -33.99
N VAL A 184 -25.59 4.27 -33.50
CA VAL A 184 -25.81 3.40 -32.33
C VAL A 184 -25.51 1.95 -32.72
N THR A 185 -24.57 1.34 -31.99
CA THR A 185 -24.08 -0.02 -32.28
C THR A 185 -24.41 -0.95 -31.13
N THR A 186 -25.16 -2.02 -31.39
CA THR A 186 -25.36 -3.10 -30.42
C THR A 186 -24.61 -4.35 -30.90
N MET A 187 -23.72 -4.92 -30.08
CA MET A 187 -23.02 -6.17 -30.37
C MET A 187 -23.41 -7.24 -29.35
N GLU A 188 -24.07 -8.31 -29.78
CA GLU A 188 -24.54 -9.35 -28.84
C GLU A 188 -23.39 -10.22 -28.32
N ASN A 189 -22.52 -10.70 -29.20
CA ASN A 189 -21.43 -11.59 -28.81
C ASN A 189 -20.29 -11.53 -29.84
N SER A 190 -19.28 -10.73 -29.53
CA SER A 190 -18.12 -10.51 -30.38
C SER A 190 -16.92 -11.21 -29.77
N ARG A 191 -16.38 -12.21 -30.47
CA ARG A 191 -15.23 -12.99 -30.02
C ARG A 191 -14.11 -12.88 -31.05
N TYR A 192 -12.97 -12.35 -30.63
CA TYR A 192 -11.74 -12.27 -31.41
C TYR A 192 -10.72 -13.22 -30.79
N SER A 193 -10.29 -14.20 -31.58
CA SER A 193 -9.31 -15.21 -31.20
C SER A 193 -8.12 -15.11 -32.15
N ASN A 194 -6.91 -14.98 -31.61
CA ASN A 194 -5.66 -14.85 -32.37
C ASN A 194 -5.74 -13.79 -33.47
N SER A 195 -6.45 -12.70 -33.21
CA SER A 195 -6.76 -11.67 -34.20
C SER A 195 -6.02 -10.37 -33.89
N ILE A 196 -5.85 -9.54 -34.91
CA ILE A 196 -5.33 -8.19 -34.77
C ILE A 196 -6.50 -7.23 -35.03
N VAL A 197 -6.72 -6.34 -34.08
CA VAL A 197 -7.82 -5.37 -34.07
C VAL A 197 -7.19 -3.99 -33.89
N SER A 198 -7.11 -3.22 -34.95
CA SER A 198 -6.38 -1.95 -35.02
C SER A 198 -7.32 -0.83 -35.46
N SER A 199 -7.19 0.35 -34.83
CA SER A 199 -7.86 1.58 -35.25
C SER A 199 -9.37 1.43 -35.44
N ILE A 200 -10.04 0.80 -34.46
CA ILE A 200 -11.51 0.67 -34.47
C ILE A 200 -12.14 1.88 -33.78
N SER A 201 -13.15 2.48 -34.41
CA SER A 201 -13.90 3.61 -33.86
C SER A 201 -15.41 3.36 -33.82
N PHE A 202 -16.06 3.71 -32.71
CA PHE A 202 -17.51 3.67 -32.53
C PHE A 202 -18.07 5.09 -32.45
N GLY A 203 -18.43 5.67 -33.59
CA GLY A 203 -18.87 7.07 -33.69
C GLY A 203 -20.15 7.42 -32.94
N GLY A 204 -20.96 6.43 -32.53
CA GLY A 204 -22.14 6.62 -31.68
C GLY A 204 -22.14 5.71 -30.45
N PRO A 205 -23.19 5.78 -29.62
CA PRO A 205 -23.31 4.93 -28.42
C PRO A 205 -23.15 3.45 -28.76
N ALA A 206 -22.35 2.75 -27.97
CA ALA A 206 -22.06 1.33 -28.16
C ALA A 206 -22.55 0.53 -26.95
N ARG A 207 -23.34 -0.53 -27.21
CA ARG A 207 -23.70 -1.54 -26.23
C ARG A 207 -23.16 -2.88 -26.69
N MET A 208 -22.37 -3.57 -25.87
CA MET A 208 -21.97 -4.94 -26.16
C MET A 208 -22.33 -5.88 -25.01
N ASN A 209 -23.10 -6.93 -25.30
CA ASN A 209 -23.49 -7.88 -24.26
C ASN A 209 -22.32 -8.81 -23.91
N ALA A 210 -21.49 -9.18 -24.90
CA ALA A 210 -20.27 -9.93 -24.67
C ALA A 210 -19.16 -9.54 -25.66
N LEU A 211 -18.00 -9.16 -25.12
CA LEU A 211 -16.76 -8.98 -25.87
C LEU A 211 -15.69 -9.93 -25.34
N GLN A 212 -15.13 -10.77 -26.20
CA GLN A 212 -14.05 -11.67 -25.86
C GLN A 212 -12.84 -11.45 -26.77
N LEU A 213 -11.68 -11.20 -26.18
CA LEU A 213 -10.37 -11.14 -26.84
C LEU A 213 -9.50 -12.27 -26.28
N ALA A 214 -9.01 -13.17 -27.12
CA ALA A 214 -8.15 -14.27 -26.71
C ALA A 214 -6.94 -14.38 -27.64
N GLY A 215 -5.71 -14.37 -27.11
CA GLY A 215 -4.50 -14.46 -27.94
C GLY A 215 -4.37 -13.30 -28.94
N SER A 216 -5.05 -12.18 -28.70
CA SER A 216 -5.26 -11.14 -29.72
C SER A 216 -4.47 -9.87 -29.40
N ILE A 217 -4.26 -9.04 -30.42
CA ILE A 217 -3.73 -7.69 -30.27
C ILE A 217 -4.86 -6.72 -30.59
N ALA A 218 -5.21 -5.86 -29.64
CA ALA A 218 -6.14 -4.75 -29.82
C ALA A 218 -5.36 -3.44 -29.70
N ARG A 219 -5.50 -2.49 -30.63
CA ARG A 219 -4.79 -1.19 -30.60
C ARG A 219 -5.71 -0.08 -31.09
N ASN A 220 -5.58 1.09 -30.47
CA ASN A 220 -6.24 2.33 -30.89
C ASN A 220 -7.76 2.14 -31.03
N ILE A 221 -8.39 1.60 -29.98
CA ILE A 221 -9.86 1.44 -29.95
C ILE A 221 -10.47 2.71 -29.37
N LYS A 222 -11.42 3.32 -30.10
CA LYS A 222 -12.02 4.61 -29.75
C LYS A 222 -13.54 4.49 -29.55
N PHE A 223 -14.01 5.03 -28.43
CA PHE A 223 -15.41 5.18 -28.07
C PHE A 223 -15.70 6.66 -27.75
N PRO A 224 -15.92 7.51 -28.77
CA PRO A 224 -16.25 8.93 -28.57
C PRO A 224 -17.59 9.17 -27.85
N ALA A 225 -18.47 8.17 -27.79
CA ALA A 225 -19.76 8.23 -27.13
C ALA A 225 -19.82 7.27 -25.92
N PHE A 226 -21.01 7.11 -25.34
CA PHE A 226 -21.26 6.19 -24.23
C PHE A 226 -20.96 4.73 -24.60
N LEU A 227 -20.32 3.99 -23.69
CA LEU A 227 -20.04 2.56 -23.82
C LEU A 227 -20.64 1.77 -22.65
N MET A 228 -21.48 0.78 -22.97
CA MET A 228 -21.94 -0.23 -22.02
C MET A 228 -21.47 -1.62 -22.46
N LEU A 229 -20.74 -2.31 -21.59
CA LEU A 229 -20.25 -3.67 -21.80
C LEU A 229 -20.79 -4.57 -20.68
N GLU A 230 -21.65 -5.54 -20.98
CA GLU A 230 -22.22 -6.41 -19.93
C GLU A 230 -21.26 -7.53 -19.50
N LYS A 231 -20.45 -8.03 -20.45
CA LYS A 231 -19.42 -9.04 -20.20
C LYS A 231 -18.21 -8.74 -21.07
N MET A 232 -17.04 -8.66 -20.45
CA MET A 232 -15.78 -8.51 -21.16
C MET A 232 -14.80 -9.57 -20.71
N ARG A 233 -14.17 -10.28 -21.64
CA ARG A 233 -13.19 -11.32 -21.33
C ARG A 233 -11.96 -11.16 -22.21
N VAL A 234 -10.86 -10.69 -21.63
CA VAL A 234 -9.59 -10.51 -22.33
C VAL A 234 -8.56 -11.49 -21.74
N MET A 235 -7.96 -12.32 -22.58
CA MET A 235 -7.03 -13.36 -22.14
C MET A 235 -5.82 -13.44 -23.06
N ASN A 236 -4.62 -13.55 -22.48
CA ASN A 236 -3.37 -13.72 -23.24
C ASN A 236 -3.26 -12.71 -24.40
N SER A 237 -3.64 -11.46 -24.15
CA SER A 237 -3.82 -10.46 -25.20
C SER A 237 -3.07 -9.19 -24.84
N LEU A 238 -2.67 -8.45 -25.87
CA LEU A 238 -2.11 -7.12 -25.75
C LEU A 238 -3.20 -6.12 -26.13
N VAL A 239 -3.54 -5.22 -25.22
CA VAL A 239 -4.44 -4.11 -25.46
C VAL A 239 -3.60 -2.83 -25.41
N GLY A 240 -3.51 -2.17 -26.56
CA GLY A 240 -2.82 -0.91 -26.73
C GLY A 240 -3.61 0.24 -26.10
N MET A 241 -3.64 1.36 -26.81
CA MET A 241 -4.45 2.52 -26.47
C MET A 241 -5.95 2.23 -26.60
N VAL A 242 -6.71 2.52 -25.55
CA VAL A 242 -8.18 2.57 -25.57
C VAL A 242 -8.63 3.95 -25.12
N HIS A 243 -9.34 4.67 -25.98
CA HIS A 243 -9.81 6.03 -25.74
C HIS A 243 -11.34 6.01 -25.61
N MET A 244 -11.88 6.52 -24.52
CA MET A 244 -13.31 6.59 -24.25
C MET A 244 -13.67 8.02 -23.82
N ASN A 245 -14.37 8.82 -24.62
CA ASN A 245 -14.53 10.27 -24.33
C ASN A 245 -15.62 10.56 -23.28
N ARG A 246 -16.45 9.58 -22.94
CA ARG A 246 -17.63 9.76 -22.06
C ARG A 246 -17.67 8.64 -21.01
N THR A 247 -18.83 8.50 -20.38
CA THR A 247 -19.11 7.45 -19.39
C THR A 247 -18.98 6.05 -20.00
N VAL A 248 -18.31 5.18 -19.24
CA VAL A 248 -18.05 3.79 -19.58
C VAL A 248 -18.52 2.93 -18.42
N VAL A 249 -19.38 1.97 -18.72
CA VAL A 249 -19.84 0.99 -17.74
C VAL A 249 -19.48 -0.40 -18.24
N VAL A 250 -18.63 -1.10 -17.51
CA VAL A 250 -18.25 -2.48 -17.81
C VAL A 250 -18.65 -3.39 -16.65
N GLN A 251 -19.58 -4.28 -16.92
CA GLN A 251 -20.00 -5.32 -15.99
C GLN A 251 -19.12 -6.56 -16.18
N LYS A 252 -18.67 -7.11 -15.06
CA LYS A 252 -17.89 -8.35 -14.91
C LYS A 252 -16.71 -8.48 -15.89
N PRO A 253 -15.85 -7.46 -16.07
CA PRO A 253 -14.71 -7.62 -16.95
C PRO A 253 -13.70 -8.60 -16.34
N PHE A 254 -13.15 -9.47 -17.18
CA PHE A 254 -12.18 -10.49 -16.80
C PHE A 254 -10.91 -10.35 -17.64
N PHE A 255 -9.81 -9.98 -17.00
CA PHE A 255 -8.49 -9.84 -17.58
C PHE A 255 -7.56 -10.92 -17.01
N LYS A 256 -7.07 -11.83 -17.86
CA LYS A 256 -6.10 -12.87 -17.45
C LYS A 256 -4.88 -12.86 -18.37
N ARG A 257 -3.69 -12.62 -17.80
CA ARG A 257 -2.43 -12.53 -18.57
C ARG A 257 -2.57 -11.51 -19.71
N VAL A 258 -3.01 -10.31 -19.36
CA VAL A 258 -3.25 -9.21 -20.31
C VAL A 258 -2.26 -8.11 -19.99
N SER A 259 -1.71 -7.48 -21.03
CA SER A 259 -1.01 -6.20 -20.91
C SER A 259 -1.89 -5.12 -21.54
N ILE A 260 -2.27 -4.13 -20.74
CA ILE A 260 -3.02 -2.95 -21.17
C ILE A 260 -2.08 -1.75 -21.03
N SER A 261 -1.69 -1.12 -22.14
CA SER A 261 -0.66 -0.08 -22.12
C SER A 261 -1.18 1.32 -21.83
N GLU A 262 -2.43 1.62 -22.22
CA GLU A 262 -2.99 2.96 -22.07
C GLU A 262 -4.52 2.92 -22.12
N ILE A 263 -5.15 3.51 -21.10
CA ILE A 263 -6.59 3.71 -21.05
C ILE A 263 -6.82 5.18 -20.77
N PHE A 264 -7.54 5.85 -21.66
CA PHE A 264 -8.01 7.21 -21.43
C PHE A 264 -9.53 7.20 -21.36
N VAL A 265 -10.10 7.73 -20.27
CA VAL A 265 -11.54 7.91 -20.10
C VAL A 265 -11.84 9.36 -19.75
N GLY A 266 -12.44 10.10 -20.68
CA GLY A 266 -12.84 11.50 -20.47
C GLY A 266 -14.07 11.69 -19.58
N GLY A 267 -14.70 10.58 -19.15
CA GLY A 267 -15.86 10.59 -18.27
C GLY A 267 -15.72 9.66 -17.07
N LEU A 268 -16.86 9.19 -16.54
CA LEU A 268 -16.90 8.19 -15.47
C LEU A 268 -16.49 6.80 -16.00
N LEU A 269 -15.51 6.15 -15.37
CA LEU A 269 -15.21 4.74 -15.57
C LEU A 269 -15.78 3.91 -14.43
N ARG A 270 -16.84 3.13 -14.70
CA ARG A 270 -17.44 2.20 -13.74
C ARG A 270 -17.16 0.76 -14.14
N LEU A 271 -16.43 0.04 -13.29
CA LEU A 271 -16.17 -1.40 -13.45
C LEU A 271 -16.88 -2.18 -12.34
N ALA A 272 -17.89 -2.96 -12.70
CA ALA A 272 -18.63 -3.79 -11.75
C ALA A 272 -18.07 -5.21 -11.71
N SER A 273 -17.60 -5.65 -10.54
CA SER A 273 -16.93 -6.94 -10.30
C SER A 273 -15.75 -7.25 -11.26
N PRO A 274 -14.81 -6.31 -11.48
CA PRO A 274 -13.70 -6.56 -12.38
C PRO A 274 -12.73 -7.59 -11.79
N THR A 275 -12.21 -8.47 -12.64
CA THR A 275 -11.22 -9.49 -12.27
C THR A 275 -9.94 -9.29 -13.07
N PHE A 276 -8.83 -9.03 -12.37
CA PHE A 276 -7.49 -8.95 -12.93
C PHE A 276 -6.64 -10.09 -12.37
N ARG A 277 -6.11 -10.95 -13.24
CA ARG A 277 -5.25 -12.08 -12.87
C ARG A 277 -3.99 -12.08 -13.71
N LYS A 278 -2.84 -11.84 -13.11
CA LYS A 278 -1.57 -11.72 -13.85
C LYS A 278 -1.67 -10.68 -14.96
N ALA A 279 -2.41 -9.59 -14.70
CA ALA A 279 -2.56 -8.49 -15.63
C ALA A 279 -1.49 -7.43 -15.35
N VAL A 280 -1.08 -6.74 -16.41
CA VAL A 280 -0.26 -5.52 -16.35
C VAL A 280 -1.13 -4.41 -16.94
N VAL A 281 -1.38 -3.37 -16.15
CA VAL A 281 -2.21 -2.23 -16.57
C VAL A 281 -1.40 -0.96 -16.36
N GLU A 282 -1.25 -0.19 -17.42
CA GLU A 282 -0.34 0.95 -17.50
C GLU A 282 -1.11 2.18 -18.02
N ASN A 283 -0.70 3.37 -17.59
CA ASN A 283 -1.17 4.66 -18.11
C ASN A 283 -2.71 4.75 -18.15
N VAL A 284 -3.34 4.64 -16.98
CA VAL A 284 -4.79 4.79 -16.84
C VAL A 284 -5.08 6.22 -16.44
N ASN A 285 -5.66 7.00 -17.34
CA ASN A 285 -6.10 8.37 -17.09
C ASN A 285 -7.64 8.43 -17.13
N VAL A 286 -8.25 8.87 -16.03
CA VAL A 286 -9.69 9.07 -15.90
C VAL A 286 -9.97 10.53 -15.51
N GLU A 287 -10.56 11.30 -16.42
CA GLU A 287 -10.76 12.74 -16.24
C GLU A 287 -11.84 13.10 -15.22
N LEU A 288 -12.79 12.20 -14.96
CA LEU A 288 -13.79 12.37 -13.90
C LEU A 288 -13.52 11.39 -12.76
N SER A 289 -14.33 10.34 -12.65
CA SER A 289 -14.29 9.42 -11.51
C SER A 289 -14.07 7.97 -11.94
N LEU A 290 -13.41 7.21 -11.07
CA LEU A 290 -13.20 5.77 -11.21
C LEU A 290 -13.97 5.04 -10.11
N ARG A 291 -14.94 4.21 -10.49
CA ARG A 291 -15.68 3.36 -9.55
C ARG A 291 -15.41 1.89 -9.80
N LEU A 292 -14.87 1.22 -8.79
CA LEU A 292 -14.57 -0.22 -8.78
C LEU A 292 -15.45 -0.92 -7.75
N GLU A 293 -16.43 -1.69 -8.20
CA GLU A 293 -17.30 -2.46 -7.31
C GLU A 293 -16.82 -3.91 -7.24
N LYS A 294 -16.53 -4.42 -6.05
CA LYS A 294 -16.05 -5.79 -5.82
C LYS A 294 -14.84 -6.18 -6.70
N PRO A 295 -13.81 -5.33 -6.90
CA PRO A 295 -12.67 -5.68 -7.74
C PRO A 295 -11.90 -6.86 -7.13
N PHE A 296 -11.47 -7.79 -7.97
CA PHE A 296 -10.57 -8.89 -7.62
C PHE A 296 -9.27 -8.78 -8.41
N ILE A 297 -8.21 -8.29 -7.76
CA ILE A 297 -6.90 -8.07 -8.36
C ILE A 297 -5.93 -9.09 -7.74
N LYS A 298 -5.39 -10.00 -8.56
CA LYS A 298 -4.48 -11.06 -8.10
C LYS A 298 -3.24 -11.12 -8.98
N GLU A 299 -2.08 -11.13 -8.36
CA GLU A 299 -0.78 -11.31 -9.04
C GLU A 299 -0.59 -10.31 -10.20
N SER A 300 -1.15 -9.11 -10.07
CA SER A 300 -1.21 -8.11 -11.14
C SER A 300 -0.37 -6.90 -10.78
N SER A 301 0.07 -6.16 -11.80
CA SER A 301 0.78 -4.90 -11.67
C SER A 301 -0.06 -3.79 -12.30
N VAL A 302 -0.31 -2.73 -11.54
CA VAL A 302 -1.01 -1.54 -12.05
C VAL A 302 -0.12 -0.34 -11.81
N PHE A 303 0.13 0.45 -12.85
CA PHE A 303 1.00 1.60 -12.72
C PHE A 303 0.60 2.79 -13.58
N ASN A 304 1.04 3.97 -13.13
CA ASN A 304 0.75 5.25 -13.74
C ASN A 304 -0.76 5.47 -13.89
N ILE A 305 -1.45 5.54 -12.75
CA ILE A 305 -2.89 5.80 -12.69
C ILE A 305 -3.07 7.27 -12.28
N THR A 306 -3.81 8.02 -13.07
CA THR A 306 -4.24 9.38 -12.76
C THR A 306 -5.77 9.43 -12.78
N VAL A 307 -6.37 9.90 -11.69
CA VAL A 307 -7.82 10.14 -11.60
C VAL A 307 -8.05 11.55 -11.08
N ASN A 308 -8.73 12.39 -11.86
CA ASN A 308 -8.82 13.83 -11.56
C ASN A 308 -9.88 14.18 -10.52
N ASN A 309 -10.89 13.33 -10.30
CA ASN A 309 -11.90 13.57 -9.28
C ASN A 309 -11.89 12.46 -8.24
N GLU A 310 -12.79 11.49 -8.32
CA GLU A 310 -13.00 10.54 -7.22
C GLU A 310 -12.62 9.11 -7.61
N VAL A 311 -11.99 8.39 -6.66
CA VAL A 311 -11.84 6.94 -6.73
C VAL A 311 -12.70 6.28 -5.65
N VAL A 312 -13.65 5.45 -6.07
CA VAL A 312 -14.49 4.64 -5.17
C VAL A 312 -14.16 3.16 -5.34
N MET A 313 -13.77 2.50 -4.25
CA MET A 313 -13.41 1.09 -4.20
C MET A 313 -14.27 0.34 -3.18
N GLU A 314 -15.26 -0.41 -3.66
CA GLU A 314 -16.18 -1.13 -2.78
C GLU A 314 -15.85 -2.61 -2.72
N ASN A 315 -15.81 -3.21 -1.52
CA ASN A 315 -15.63 -4.66 -1.33
C ASN A 315 -14.41 -5.24 -2.07
N SER A 316 -13.32 -4.46 -2.09
CA SER A 316 -12.15 -4.74 -2.93
C SER A 316 -11.30 -5.89 -2.38
N ARG A 317 -10.78 -6.74 -3.26
CA ARG A 317 -9.88 -7.85 -2.93
C ARG A 317 -8.60 -7.76 -3.76
N ILE A 318 -7.49 -7.45 -3.12
CA ILE A 318 -6.18 -7.29 -3.77
C ILE A 318 -5.19 -8.28 -3.15
N HIS A 319 -4.53 -9.09 -3.98
CA HIS A 319 -3.62 -10.13 -3.52
C HIS A 319 -2.35 -10.24 -4.35
N LYS A 320 -1.18 -10.29 -3.70
CA LYS A 320 0.14 -10.48 -4.36
C LYS A 320 0.35 -9.51 -5.53
N SER A 321 -0.09 -8.27 -5.38
CA SER A 321 -0.14 -7.31 -6.48
C SER A 321 0.70 -6.09 -6.18
N LYS A 322 1.14 -5.41 -7.24
CA LYS A 322 1.92 -4.18 -7.16
C LYS A 322 1.10 -3.04 -7.75
N VAL A 323 1.00 -1.94 -7.02
CA VAL A 323 0.35 -0.71 -7.44
C VAL A 323 1.40 0.40 -7.35
N SER A 324 1.60 1.18 -8.40
CA SER A 324 2.70 2.15 -8.43
C SER A 324 2.33 3.42 -9.18
N GLN A 325 2.86 4.58 -8.74
CA GLN A 325 2.61 5.87 -9.39
C GLN A 325 1.11 6.13 -9.56
N VAL A 326 0.42 6.21 -8.43
CA VAL A 326 -1.02 6.51 -8.40
C VAL A 326 -1.17 7.95 -7.94
N GLU A 327 -1.87 8.74 -8.74
CA GLU A 327 -2.22 10.12 -8.46
C GLU A 327 -3.74 10.26 -8.51
N ILE A 328 -4.34 10.69 -7.40
CA ILE A 328 -5.76 10.96 -7.28
C ILE A 328 -5.89 12.41 -6.86
N VAL A 329 -6.43 13.26 -7.74
CA VAL A 329 -6.53 14.70 -7.45
C VAL A 329 -7.67 14.96 -6.45
N GLY A 330 -8.82 14.30 -6.59
CA GLY A 330 -9.88 14.39 -5.58
C GLY A 330 -9.74 13.30 -4.51
N ARG A 331 -10.89 12.76 -4.06
CA ARG A 331 -10.95 11.88 -2.88
C ARG A 331 -10.83 10.39 -3.22
N LEU A 332 -10.30 9.62 -2.28
CA LEU A 332 -10.29 8.15 -2.32
C LEU A 332 -11.20 7.58 -1.24
N LEU A 333 -12.25 6.86 -1.62
CA LEU A 333 -13.14 6.13 -0.72
C LEU A 333 -13.00 4.62 -0.95
N ALA A 334 -12.59 3.89 0.09
CA ALA A 334 -12.48 2.44 0.07
C ALA A 334 -13.33 1.79 1.16
N THR A 335 -14.31 0.97 0.79
CA THR A 335 -15.17 0.25 1.74
C THR A 335 -14.85 -1.24 1.72
N ALA A 336 -14.73 -1.86 2.90
CA ALA A 336 -14.51 -3.31 3.06
C ALA A 336 -13.29 -3.86 2.26
N LEU A 337 -12.20 -3.11 2.24
CA LEU A 337 -10.97 -3.46 1.53
C LEU A 337 -10.26 -4.67 2.15
N LYS A 338 -9.97 -5.69 1.34
CA LYS A 338 -9.15 -6.86 1.70
C LYS A 338 -7.88 -6.84 0.86
N ALA A 339 -6.74 -6.58 1.49
CA ALA A 339 -5.44 -6.53 0.81
C ALA A 339 -4.44 -7.48 1.49
N ASN A 340 -3.81 -8.35 0.70
CA ASN A 340 -2.84 -9.33 1.21
C ASN A 340 -1.60 -9.42 0.31
N LYS A 341 -0.41 -9.18 0.86
CA LYS A 341 0.86 -9.14 0.11
C LYS A 341 0.78 -8.12 -1.02
N VAL A 342 0.46 -6.88 -0.70
CA VAL A 342 0.30 -5.81 -1.70
C VAL A 342 1.36 -4.76 -1.48
N GLU A 343 2.01 -4.36 -2.56
CA GLU A 343 3.01 -3.31 -2.56
C GLU A 343 2.46 -2.06 -3.24
N PHE A 344 2.52 -0.94 -2.55
CA PHE A 344 2.15 0.39 -3.03
C PHE A 344 3.42 1.24 -3.12
N HIS A 345 3.69 1.78 -4.30
CA HIS A 345 4.87 2.62 -4.54
C HIS A 345 4.43 3.98 -5.07
N ARG A 346 4.66 5.06 -4.32
CA ARG A 346 4.27 6.43 -4.71
C ARG A 346 2.78 6.55 -4.99
N VAL A 347 2.01 6.62 -3.91
CA VAL A 347 0.58 6.93 -3.98
C VAL A 347 0.40 8.35 -3.46
N SER A 348 -0.19 9.22 -4.27
CA SER A 348 -0.52 10.60 -3.94
C SER A 348 -2.02 10.81 -4.05
N VAL A 349 -2.62 11.43 -3.03
CA VAL A 349 -4.03 11.84 -3.01
C VAL A 349 -4.08 13.31 -2.59
N ALA A 350 -4.56 14.19 -3.48
CA ALA A 350 -4.55 15.62 -3.20
C ALA A 350 -5.75 16.09 -2.34
N ALA A 351 -6.79 15.27 -2.20
CA ALA A 351 -7.84 15.47 -1.21
C ALA A 351 -7.79 14.42 -0.08
N SER A 352 -8.93 14.09 0.51
CA SER A 352 -9.02 13.15 1.63
C SER A 352 -9.04 11.67 1.20
N VAL A 353 -8.57 10.82 2.10
CA VAL A 353 -8.66 9.35 2.00
C VAL A 353 -9.59 8.83 3.10
N SER A 354 -10.63 8.09 2.74
CA SER A 354 -11.49 7.38 3.69
C SER A 354 -11.44 5.87 3.44
N VAL A 355 -11.09 5.11 4.48
CA VAL A 355 -11.17 3.65 4.48
C VAL A 355 -12.15 3.22 5.56
N GLU A 356 -13.27 2.67 5.12
CA GLU A 356 -14.44 2.39 5.95
C GLU A 356 -14.82 0.90 5.92
N ALA A 357 -15.72 0.55 6.84
CA ALA A 357 -16.13 -0.82 7.14
C ALA A 357 -14.94 -1.72 7.51
N VAL A 358 -15.19 -3.02 7.69
CA VAL A 358 -14.16 -3.96 8.14
C VAL A 358 -13.12 -4.20 7.04
N ALA A 359 -12.06 -3.40 7.02
CA ALA A 359 -10.91 -3.61 6.16
C ALA A 359 -9.93 -4.62 6.79
N ARG A 360 -9.40 -5.54 5.98
CA ARG A 360 -8.43 -6.56 6.41
C ARG A 360 -7.17 -6.46 5.58
N LEU A 361 -6.08 -6.05 6.22
CA LEU A 361 -4.80 -5.73 5.60
C LEU A 361 -3.71 -6.65 6.18
N ASP A 362 -3.02 -7.43 5.36
CA ASP A 362 -1.92 -8.32 5.79
C ASP A 362 -0.74 -8.26 4.82
N LYS A 363 0.47 -8.08 5.36
CA LYS A 363 1.72 -7.93 4.60
C LYS A 363 1.62 -6.82 3.55
N LEU A 364 1.26 -5.62 4.00
CA LEU A 364 1.28 -4.44 3.15
C LEU A 364 2.65 -3.78 3.17
N THR A 365 3.07 -3.23 2.04
CA THR A 365 4.27 -2.42 1.95
C THR A 365 3.93 -1.13 1.22
N PHE A 366 4.14 0.01 1.87
CA PHE A 366 4.06 1.33 1.26
C PHE A 366 5.46 1.92 1.20
N THR A 367 5.93 2.26 0.00
CA THR A 367 7.20 2.98 -0.15
C THR A 367 7.02 4.48 0.13
N GLU A 368 5.91 5.04 -0.36
CA GLU A 368 5.59 6.45 -0.20
C GLU A 368 4.09 6.63 -0.35
N LEU A 369 3.47 7.29 0.63
CA LEU A 369 2.07 7.67 0.65
C LEU A 369 1.96 9.15 1.03
N LEU A 370 1.48 9.97 0.10
CA LEU A 370 1.26 11.39 0.29
C LEU A 370 -0.25 11.63 0.24
N VAL A 371 -0.79 12.26 1.28
CA VAL A 371 -2.20 12.68 1.32
C VAL A 371 -2.21 14.14 1.73
N ALA A 372 -2.61 15.04 0.84
CA ALA A 372 -2.67 16.46 1.17
C ALA A 372 -3.87 16.78 2.09
N GLY A 373 -4.98 16.06 1.94
CA GLY A 373 -6.11 16.16 2.86
C GLY A 373 -5.97 15.32 4.13
N SER A 374 -7.10 15.07 4.75
CA SER A 374 -7.24 14.20 5.92
C SER A 374 -7.34 12.71 5.57
N MET A 375 -6.83 11.85 6.45
CA MET A 375 -7.00 10.39 6.34
C MET A 375 -7.93 9.86 7.43
N TYR A 376 -9.05 9.25 7.03
CA TYR A 376 -10.00 8.59 7.91
C TYR A 376 -9.89 7.08 7.78
N LEU A 377 -9.62 6.40 8.90
CA LEU A 377 -9.48 4.96 9.00
C LEU A 377 -10.46 4.44 10.06
N GLU A 378 -11.49 3.71 9.65
CA GLU A 378 -12.47 3.15 10.56
C GLU A 378 -12.54 1.62 10.45
N ASN A 379 -12.49 0.94 11.60
CA ASN A 379 -12.61 -0.53 11.70
C ASN A 379 -11.55 -1.30 10.90
N ILE A 380 -10.33 -0.78 10.86
CA ILE A 380 -9.21 -1.39 10.14
C ILE A 380 -8.53 -2.48 10.97
N PHE A 381 -8.32 -3.66 10.38
CA PHE A 381 -7.47 -4.72 10.92
C PHE A 381 -6.20 -4.85 10.08
N LEU A 382 -5.08 -4.36 10.60
CA LEU A 382 -3.75 -4.42 9.99
C LEU A 382 -2.89 -5.44 10.73
N LYS A 383 -2.69 -6.62 10.13
CA LYS A 383 -1.94 -7.71 10.76
C LYS A 383 -0.44 -7.51 10.69
N ARG A 384 0.06 -7.19 9.50
CA ARG A 384 1.48 -6.96 9.20
C ARG A 384 1.61 -5.90 8.14
N GLY A 385 2.50 -4.95 8.32
CA GLY A 385 2.87 -4.02 7.27
C GLY A 385 4.20 -3.32 7.51
N SER A 386 4.73 -2.73 6.45
CA SER A 386 5.83 -1.78 6.49
C SER A 386 5.45 -0.54 5.69
N ILE A 387 5.76 0.62 6.23
CA ILE A 387 5.58 1.89 5.55
C ILE A 387 6.89 2.67 5.66
N ASN A 388 7.48 2.99 4.52
CA ASN A 388 8.74 3.73 4.52
C ASN A 388 8.48 5.21 4.77
N LYS A 389 7.63 5.86 3.97
CA LYS A 389 7.27 7.27 4.15
C LYS A 389 5.78 7.51 4.02
N VAL A 390 5.21 8.23 4.99
CA VAL A 390 3.84 8.78 4.95
C VAL A 390 3.88 10.26 5.30
N ALA A 391 3.23 11.09 4.50
CA ALA A 391 2.95 12.49 4.81
C ALA A 391 1.46 12.78 4.68
N LEU A 392 0.87 13.39 5.71
CA LEU A 392 -0.56 13.72 5.80
C LEU A 392 -0.74 15.21 6.09
N GLY A 393 -1.44 15.94 5.22
CA GLY A 393 -1.56 17.40 5.31
C GLY A 393 -2.55 17.91 6.37
N GLU A 394 -3.75 17.35 6.47
CA GLU A 394 -4.75 17.85 7.46
C GLU A 394 -4.81 17.02 8.75
N GLY A 395 -4.34 15.77 8.73
CA GLY A 395 -4.38 14.90 9.91
C GLY A 395 -4.76 13.46 9.64
N LEU A 396 -4.76 12.67 10.71
CA LEU A 396 -5.10 11.25 10.72
C LEU A 396 -6.14 10.94 11.79
N ILE A 397 -7.28 10.39 11.40
CA ILE A 397 -8.31 9.92 12.30
C ILE A 397 -8.45 8.40 12.16
N SER A 398 -8.06 7.67 13.19
CA SER A 398 -8.05 6.21 13.24
C SER A 398 -8.95 5.67 14.35
N ARG A 399 -10.17 5.27 13.99
CA ARG A 399 -11.18 4.75 14.92
C ARG A 399 -11.21 3.22 14.90
N LYS A 400 -11.13 2.61 16.08
CA LYS A 400 -11.22 1.15 16.26
C LYS A 400 -10.19 0.37 15.43
N MET A 401 -9.05 0.97 15.12
CA MET A 401 -7.98 0.31 14.37
C MET A 401 -7.34 -0.77 15.24
N LYS A 402 -6.98 -1.89 14.62
CA LYS A 402 -6.22 -2.98 15.22
C LYS A 402 -4.98 -3.22 14.38
N ALA A 403 -3.87 -2.59 14.77
CA ALA A 403 -2.54 -2.81 14.20
C ALA A 403 -1.79 -3.81 15.07
N LEU A 404 -1.39 -4.95 14.51
CA LEU A 404 -0.69 -6.01 15.26
C LEU A 404 0.81 -6.04 15.04
N GLN A 405 1.29 -5.59 13.89
CA GLN A 405 2.71 -5.48 13.58
C GLN A 405 2.87 -4.49 12.42
N LEU A 406 3.43 -3.32 12.70
CA LEU A 406 3.64 -2.27 11.71
C LEU A 406 4.98 -1.60 11.94
N GLY A 407 5.85 -1.61 10.93
CA GLY A 407 7.04 -0.76 10.92
C GLY A 407 6.77 0.49 10.09
N VAL A 408 7.03 1.66 10.65
CA VAL A 408 6.94 2.96 9.95
C VAL A 408 8.28 3.66 10.07
N SER A 409 8.95 3.94 8.96
CA SER A 409 10.26 4.61 9.02
C SER A 409 10.10 6.13 9.17
N GLU A 410 9.19 6.74 8.39
CA GLU A 410 8.90 8.18 8.47
C GLU A 410 7.38 8.41 8.42
N LEU A 411 6.84 9.03 9.47
CA LEU A 411 5.46 9.51 9.53
C LEU A 411 5.45 11.00 9.86
N LEU A 412 4.99 11.80 8.89
CA LEU A 412 4.76 13.23 9.05
C LEU A 412 3.26 13.52 9.00
N VAL A 413 2.74 14.16 10.04
CA VAL A 413 1.35 14.60 10.13
C VAL A 413 1.35 16.10 10.40
N TYR A 414 0.93 16.90 9.42
CA TYR A 414 0.87 18.35 9.55
C TYR A 414 -0.31 18.80 10.43
N GLY A 415 -1.39 18.02 10.49
CA GLY A 415 -2.47 18.24 11.45
C GLY A 415 -2.41 17.31 12.67
N SER A 416 -3.57 17.03 13.26
CA SER A 416 -3.70 16.19 14.44
C SER A 416 -3.74 14.68 14.11
N LEU A 417 -3.19 13.85 15.01
CA LEU A 417 -3.29 12.40 14.99
C LEU A 417 -4.26 11.93 16.08
N LEU A 418 -5.46 11.54 15.69
CA LEU A 418 -6.52 11.06 16.57
C LEU A 418 -6.67 9.54 16.40
N ALA A 419 -6.38 8.75 17.44
CA ALA A 419 -6.54 7.30 17.38
C ALA A 419 -7.48 6.76 18.47
N PRO A 420 -8.76 7.19 18.56
CA PRO A 420 -9.64 6.77 19.65
C PRO A 420 -10.04 5.29 19.53
N THR A 421 -10.10 4.61 20.68
CA THR A 421 -10.49 3.19 20.81
C THR A 421 -9.64 2.22 20.00
N SER A 422 -8.42 2.62 19.63
CA SER A 422 -7.52 1.85 18.78
C SER A 422 -6.61 0.93 19.59
N ARG A 423 -6.17 -0.15 18.95
CA ARG A 423 -5.29 -1.20 19.50
C ARG A 423 -4.05 -1.31 18.62
N ILE A 424 -2.91 -0.86 19.12
CA ILE A 424 -1.65 -0.80 18.39
C ILE A 424 -0.63 -1.67 19.11
N GLY A 425 -0.12 -2.71 18.45
CA GLY A 425 0.74 -3.72 19.03
C GLY A 425 1.95 -4.01 18.16
N GLU A 426 3.11 -4.29 18.77
CA GLU A 426 4.33 -4.75 18.07
C GLU A 426 4.70 -3.85 16.88
N CYS A 427 4.57 -2.53 17.07
CA CYS A 427 4.85 -1.53 16.05
C CYS A 427 6.18 -0.81 16.34
N SER A 428 6.85 -0.34 15.29
CA SER A 428 8.03 0.52 15.40
C SER A 428 7.84 1.76 14.55
N PHE A 429 8.19 2.92 15.10
CA PHE A 429 8.22 4.19 14.38
C PHE A 429 9.63 4.77 14.54
N ASP A 430 10.37 4.88 13.43
CA ASP A 430 11.76 5.32 13.45
C ASP A 430 11.84 6.85 13.53
N SER A 431 10.96 7.56 12.82
CA SER A 431 10.76 9.01 12.89
C SER A 431 9.27 9.34 12.81
N LEU A 432 8.77 10.07 13.81
CA LEU A 432 7.37 10.48 13.93
C LEU A 432 7.30 11.98 14.21
N THR A 433 6.76 12.75 13.27
CA THR A 433 6.52 14.19 13.44
C THR A 433 5.04 14.51 13.33
N ILE A 434 4.48 15.16 14.34
CA ILE A 434 3.08 15.62 14.40
C ILE A 434 3.11 17.11 14.74
N LEU A 435 2.56 17.97 13.88
CA LEU A 435 2.63 19.43 14.10
C LEU A 435 1.50 19.97 14.98
N GLU A 436 0.43 19.21 15.16
CA GLU A 436 -0.63 19.51 16.14
C GLU A 436 -0.67 18.44 17.24
N ASP A 437 -1.86 17.98 17.63
CA ASP A 437 -2.08 17.12 18.78
C ASP A 437 -2.01 15.63 18.45
N LEU A 438 -1.48 14.86 19.41
CA LEU A 438 -1.58 13.41 19.44
C LEU A 438 -2.63 12.99 20.47
N VAL A 439 -3.76 12.46 20.01
CA VAL A 439 -4.89 12.09 20.87
C VAL A 439 -5.15 10.58 20.85
N LEU A 440 -4.93 9.94 21.99
CA LEU A 440 -5.07 8.52 22.26
C LEU A 440 -6.12 8.31 23.37
N THR A 441 -7.41 8.36 23.03
CA THR A 441 -8.50 8.17 24.00
C THR A 441 -8.96 6.71 24.03
N SER A 442 -9.07 6.11 25.21
CA SER A 442 -9.55 4.73 25.41
C SER A 442 -8.82 3.69 24.55
N SER A 443 -7.53 3.91 24.33
CA SER A 443 -6.71 3.14 23.38
C SER A 443 -5.75 2.22 24.11
N SER A 444 -5.29 1.18 23.41
CA SER A 444 -4.33 0.23 23.95
C SER A 444 -3.12 0.15 23.03
N ILE A 445 -1.97 0.60 23.52
CA ILE A 445 -0.68 0.52 22.82
C ILE A 445 0.21 -0.46 23.57
N TRP A 446 0.81 -1.42 22.88
CA TRP A 446 1.73 -2.36 23.51
C TRP A 446 2.91 -2.77 22.64
N LYS A 447 4.06 -3.07 23.29
CA LYS A 447 5.30 -3.50 22.61
C LYS A 447 5.62 -2.57 21.43
N THR A 448 5.61 -1.27 21.67
CA THR A 448 5.78 -0.27 20.62
C THR A 448 7.03 0.55 20.90
N ASP A 449 7.89 0.64 19.90
CA ASP A 449 9.11 1.45 19.96
C ASP A 449 8.89 2.72 19.13
N LEU A 450 9.03 3.87 19.79
CA LEU A 450 8.95 5.19 19.18
C LEU A 450 10.31 5.88 19.36
N SER A 451 10.98 6.12 18.24
CA SER A 451 12.26 6.85 18.18
C SER A 451 12.04 8.16 17.43
N GLU A 452 12.82 9.18 17.77
CA GLU A 452 12.83 10.48 17.08
C GLU A 452 11.41 11.05 16.90
N VAL A 453 10.70 11.19 18.01
CA VAL A 453 9.32 11.69 18.02
C VAL A 453 9.31 13.19 18.29
N SER A 454 8.67 13.96 17.41
CA SER A 454 8.39 15.37 17.64
C SER A 454 6.88 15.60 17.55
N VAL A 455 6.27 16.04 18.65
CA VAL A 455 4.87 16.48 18.68
C VAL A 455 4.87 17.94 19.07
N LYS A 456 4.57 18.84 18.13
CA LYS A 456 4.55 20.28 18.41
C LYS A 456 3.35 20.68 19.27
N GLY A 457 2.20 20.03 19.09
CA GLY A 457 1.04 20.18 19.97
C GLY A 457 1.16 19.35 21.25
N GLY A 458 0.00 19.01 21.82
CA GLY A 458 -0.12 18.25 23.06
C GLY A 458 -0.23 16.74 22.83
N VAL A 459 0.15 15.96 23.85
CA VAL A 459 -0.08 14.51 23.87
C VAL A 459 -1.20 14.19 24.86
N VAL A 460 -2.35 13.76 24.37
CA VAL A 460 -3.52 13.42 25.18
C VAL A 460 -3.77 11.92 25.15
N ALA A 461 -3.35 11.21 26.18
CA ALA A 461 -3.64 9.80 26.39
C ALA A 461 -4.57 9.61 27.59
N MET A 462 -5.88 9.73 27.38
CA MET A 462 -6.90 9.59 28.43
C MET A 462 -7.53 8.21 28.44
N ASP A 463 -7.71 7.64 29.64
CA ASP A 463 -8.34 6.32 29.83
C ASP A 463 -7.68 5.21 28.99
N SER A 464 -6.39 5.38 28.68
CA SER A 464 -5.63 4.54 27.75
C SER A 464 -4.71 3.57 28.49
N LYS A 465 -4.29 2.52 27.79
CA LYS A 465 -3.33 1.52 28.27
C LYS A 465 -2.08 1.57 27.42
N LEU A 466 -0.95 1.91 28.02
CA LEU A 466 0.38 1.88 27.41
C LEU A 466 1.18 0.79 28.10
N SER A 467 1.68 -0.21 27.37
CA SER A 467 2.41 -1.34 27.96
C SER A 467 3.65 -1.72 27.16
N ARG A 468 4.85 -1.75 27.76
CA ARG A 468 6.10 -2.05 27.03
C ARG A 468 6.31 -1.08 25.86
N VAL A 469 6.19 0.20 26.16
CA VAL A 469 6.43 1.28 25.18
C VAL A 469 7.79 1.89 25.47
N LYS A 470 8.60 2.08 24.44
CA LYS A 470 9.86 2.80 24.52
C LYS A 470 9.71 4.11 23.78
N LEU A 471 9.95 5.22 24.47
CA LEU A 471 9.99 6.57 23.93
C LEU A 471 11.44 7.05 24.01
N THR A 472 12.08 7.27 22.86
CA THR A 472 13.47 7.76 22.79
C THR A 472 13.49 9.04 21.99
N THR A 473 14.10 10.09 22.55
CA THR A 473 14.26 11.37 21.87
C THR A 473 12.90 11.96 21.48
N VAL A 474 12.16 12.43 22.50
CA VAL A 474 10.80 12.95 22.32
C VAL A 474 10.72 14.42 22.70
N VAL A 475 10.19 15.26 21.82
CA VAL A 475 9.86 16.66 22.13
C VAL A 475 8.35 16.83 22.08
N VAL A 476 7.74 17.33 23.15
CA VAL A 476 6.31 17.66 23.20
C VAL A 476 6.16 19.15 23.47
N GLY A 477 5.59 19.89 22.52
CA GLY A 477 5.55 21.36 22.54
C GLY A 477 4.45 21.96 23.42
N ASP A 478 3.29 21.30 23.55
CA ASP A 478 2.18 21.79 24.38
C ASP A 478 1.82 20.80 25.52
N ASN A 479 0.69 21.02 26.17
CA ASN A 479 0.21 20.31 27.33
C ASN A 479 0.02 18.82 27.07
N SER A 480 0.62 18.01 27.93
CA SER A 480 0.50 16.56 27.90
C SER A 480 -0.43 16.06 29.01
N ARG A 481 -1.37 15.18 28.66
CA ARG A 481 -2.38 14.63 29.59
C ARG A 481 -2.46 13.12 29.49
N PHE A 482 -2.06 12.44 30.55
CA PHE A 482 -2.10 10.99 30.72
C PHE A 482 -3.15 10.54 31.75
N CYS A 483 -4.21 11.33 31.93
CA CYS A 483 -5.17 11.17 33.02
C CYS A 483 -5.88 9.81 32.98
N ARG A 484 -6.00 9.16 34.15
CA ARG A 484 -6.65 7.84 34.34
C ARG A 484 -6.08 6.71 33.48
N SER A 485 -4.91 6.89 32.88
CA SER A 485 -4.28 5.89 32.04
C SER A 485 -3.49 4.86 32.83
N LYS A 486 -3.36 3.66 32.27
CA LYS A 486 -2.53 2.56 32.79
C LYS A 486 -1.25 2.48 31.97
N ILE A 487 -0.14 2.86 32.59
CA ILE A 487 1.19 2.94 31.97
C ILE A 487 2.08 1.87 32.63
N GLN A 488 2.47 0.86 31.88
CA GLN A 488 3.18 -0.30 32.40
C GLN A 488 4.46 -0.61 31.59
N GLU A 489 5.57 -0.85 32.26
CA GLU A 489 6.84 -1.24 31.61
C GLU A 489 7.26 -0.24 30.51
N VAL A 490 7.03 1.06 30.76
CA VAL A 490 7.35 2.14 29.81
C VAL A 490 8.69 2.76 30.15
N THR A 491 9.51 3.01 29.13
CA THR A 491 10.77 3.74 29.27
C THR A 491 10.70 5.01 28.44
N VAL A 492 10.94 6.15 29.08
CA VAL A 492 11.00 7.47 28.48
C VAL A 492 12.42 7.99 28.65
N THR A 493 13.14 8.15 27.56
CA THR A 493 14.55 8.56 27.56
C THR A 493 14.75 9.80 26.70
N GLU A 494 15.53 10.76 27.20
CA GLU A 494 15.95 11.95 26.44
C GLU A 494 14.75 12.72 25.89
N THR A 495 13.83 13.07 26.79
CA THR A 495 12.53 13.67 26.43
C THR A 495 12.37 15.04 27.05
N VAL A 496 11.74 15.98 26.33
CA VAL A 496 11.37 17.29 26.86
C VAL A 496 9.87 17.52 26.73
N PHE A 497 9.25 17.84 27.86
CA PHE A 497 7.87 18.32 27.91
C PHE A 497 7.89 19.83 28.08
N MET A 498 7.53 20.58 27.04
CA MET A 498 7.52 22.05 27.06
C MET A 498 6.32 22.61 27.81
N GLY A 499 5.13 22.06 27.55
CA GLY A 499 3.90 22.42 28.27
C GLY A 499 3.73 21.67 29.59
N ASP A 500 2.55 21.83 30.21
CA ASP A 500 2.21 21.15 31.46
C ASP A 500 2.04 19.64 31.22
N ALA A 501 2.57 18.82 32.14
CA ALA A 501 2.44 17.36 32.09
C ALA A 501 1.53 16.87 33.22
N CYS A 502 0.36 16.33 32.87
CA CYS A 502 -0.64 15.86 33.81
C CYS A 502 -0.76 14.33 33.79
N PHE A 503 -0.52 13.70 34.94
CA PHE A 503 -0.66 12.27 35.21
C PHE A 503 -1.76 12.01 36.26
N ASP A 504 -2.77 12.88 36.35
CA ASP A 504 -3.83 12.78 37.36
C ASP A 504 -4.53 11.41 37.32
N ARG A 505 -4.54 10.73 38.48
CA ARG A 505 -5.11 9.38 38.69
C ARG A 505 -4.56 8.32 37.73
N ALA A 506 -3.39 8.55 37.13
CA ALA A 506 -2.72 7.55 36.30
C ALA A 506 -2.13 6.42 37.17
N SER A 507 -2.01 5.23 36.60
CA SER A 507 -1.38 4.07 37.21
C SER A 507 -0.08 3.77 36.48
N LEU A 508 1.06 4.06 37.11
CA LEU A 508 2.40 3.88 36.56
C LEU A 508 3.07 2.67 37.24
N HIS A 509 3.34 1.62 36.47
CA HIS A 509 3.99 0.39 36.95
C HIS A 509 5.27 0.09 36.16
N LYS A 510 6.42 0.03 36.82
CA LYS A 510 7.74 -0.20 36.18
C LYS A 510 8.02 0.82 35.09
N VAL A 511 7.78 2.10 35.37
CA VAL A 511 8.05 3.21 34.44
C VAL A 511 9.39 3.83 34.76
N THR A 512 10.22 4.07 33.75
CA THR A 512 11.49 4.77 33.90
C THR A 512 11.47 6.05 33.09
N PHE A 513 11.68 7.19 33.74
CA PHE A 513 12.00 8.47 33.13
C PHE A 513 13.50 8.66 33.28
N ALA A 514 14.24 8.73 32.18
CA ALA A 514 15.68 8.89 32.17
C ALA A 514 16.07 10.09 31.30
N LYS A 515 16.81 11.06 31.85
CA LYS A 515 17.17 12.31 31.15
C LYS A 515 15.93 13.05 30.61
N VAL A 516 14.89 13.17 31.44
CA VAL A 516 13.65 13.85 31.06
C VAL A 516 13.62 15.24 31.66
N THR A 517 13.34 16.25 30.84
CA THR A 517 13.14 17.63 31.28
C THR A 517 11.66 17.99 31.20
N PHE A 518 11.08 18.37 32.32
CA PHE A 518 9.74 18.94 32.41
C PHE A 518 9.87 20.45 32.58
N VAL A 519 9.48 21.21 31.55
CA VAL A 519 9.57 22.67 31.55
C VAL A 519 8.34 23.27 32.22
N GLY A 520 7.13 22.85 31.82
CA GLY A 520 5.87 23.24 32.43
C GLY A 520 5.58 22.54 33.75
N LYS A 521 4.39 22.79 34.29
CA LYS A 521 3.95 22.23 35.57
C LYS A 521 3.69 20.75 35.44
N VAL A 522 4.07 19.98 36.46
CA VAL A 522 3.85 18.54 36.48
C VAL A 522 2.86 18.17 37.58
N ASN A 523 1.79 17.46 37.23
CA ASN A 523 0.77 17.04 38.18
C ASN A 523 0.66 15.51 38.25
N PHE A 524 1.10 14.91 39.35
CA PHE A 524 0.91 13.48 39.64
C PHE A 524 -0.31 13.23 40.56
N GLY A 525 -1.22 14.18 40.72
CA GLY A 525 -2.38 14.13 41.60
C GLY A 525 -3.09 12.77 41.63
N GLY A 526 -3.20 12.13 42.79
CA GLY A 526 -3.88 10.84 42.94
C GLY A 526 -3.30 9.67 42.13
N ALA A 527 -2.12 9.82 41.51
CA ALA A 527 -1.48 8.77 40.74
C ALA A 527 -1.02 7.62 41.64
N THR A 528 -0.96 6.41 41.07
CA THR A 528 -0.40 5.23 41.74
C THR A 528 0.92 4.87 41.08
N LEU A 529 2.01 4.94 41.85
CA LEU A 529 3.39 4.71 41.36
C LEU A 529 3.96 3.44 41.98
N THR A 530 4.29 2.46 41.15
CA THR A 530 4.87 1.17 41.57
C THR A 530 6.12 0.89 40.75
N ALA A 531 7.29 0.80 41.40
CA ALA A 531 8.59 0.62 40.74
C ALA A 531 8.88 1.69 39.67
N VAL A 532 8.57 2.96 39.97
CA VAL A 532 8.83 4.08 39.06
C VAL A 532 10.22 4.66 39.35
N ARG A 533 11.00 4.93 38.31
CA ARG A 533 12.35 5.51 38.44
C ARG A 533 12.43 6.82 37.68
N PHE A 534 12.97 7.84 38.33
CA PHE A 534 13.37 9.11 37.74
C PHE A 534 14.89 9.17 37.80
N VAL A 535 15.56 9.21 36.65
CA VAL A 535 17.02 9.19 36.52
C VAL A 535 17.41 10.43 35.71
N ASP A 536 18.30 11.27 36.22
CA ASP A 536 18.77 12.48 35.52
C ASP A 536 17.62 13.40 35.05
N CYS A 537 16.55 13.50 35.84
CA CYS A 537 15.36 14.29 35.46
C CYS A 537 15.43 15.72 36.00
N ILE A 538 14.88 16.67 35.25
CA ILE A 538 14.82 18.08 35.63
C ILE A 538 13.36 18.54 35.63
N PHE A 539 12.91 19.13 36.73
CA PHE A 539 11.60 19.77 36.89
C PHE A 539 11.80 21.28 37.04
N LYS A 540 11.55 22.04 35.97
CA LYS A 540 11.82 23.49 35.95
C LYS A 540 10.74 24.31 36.66
N ASP A 541 9.47 24.00 36.44
CA ASP A 541 8.34 24.61 37.14
C ASP A 541 7.82 23.68 38.25
N SER A 542 6.68 24.03 38.84
CA SER A 542 6.11 23.35 39.99
C SER A 542 5.70 21.91 39.69
N VAL A 543 5.92 21.04 40.67
CA VAL A 543 5.47 19.64 40.64
C VAL A 543 4.54 19.35 41.82
N SER A 544 3.35 18.82 41.54
CA SER A 544 2.40 18.36 42.55
C SER A 544 2.42 16.84 42.66
N TRP A 545 2.59 16.37 43.90
CA TRP A 545 2.52 14.97 44.31
C TRP A 545 1.30 14.69 45.20
N ASP A 546 0.29 15.55 45.13
CA ASP A 546 -0.84 15.52 46.06
C ASP A 546 -1.61 14.20 45.92
N PHE A 547 -1.90 13.55 47.06
CA PHE A 547 -2.60 12.26 47.12
C PHE A 547 -1.93 11.10 46.36
N VAL A 548 -0.65 11.22 45.98
CA VAL A 548 0.08 10.14 45.29
C VAL A 548 0.23 8.92 46.20
N LYS A 549 -0.07 7.74 45.64
CA LYS A 549 0.15 6.43 46.25
C LYS A 549 1.42 5.81 45.65
N GLY A 550 2.55 6.04 46.30
CA GLY A 550 3.84 5.44 45.94
C GLY A 550 4.25 4.29 46.87
N GLY A 551 4.86 3.24 46.29
CA GLY A 551 5.53 2.17 47.03
C GLY A 551 7.00 2.49 47.36
N LYS A 552 7.67 1.58 48.10
CA LYS A 552 9.12 1.69 48.43
C LYS A 552 10.04 1.66 47.21
N ASP A 553 9.51 1.21 46.07
CA ASP A 553 10.28 1.02 44.85
C ASP A 553 10.31 2.27 43.95
N VAL A 554 9.73 3.39 44.39
CA VAL A 554 9.87 4.67 43.68
C VAL A 554 11.26 5.24 43.97
N ARG A 555 12.05 5.53 42.92
CA ARG A 555 13.43 6.01 43.05
C ARG A 555 13.63 7.31 42.29
N PHE A 556 14.45 8.18 42.86
CA PHE A 556 14.92 9.42 42.27
C PHE A 556 16.46 9.38 42.31
N GLU A 557 17.08 9.40 41.14
CA GLU A 557 18.52 9.25 40.94
C GLU A 557 18.97 10.48 40.14
N ASN A 558 19.71 11.40 40.78
CA ASN A 558 20.16 12.65 40.16
C ASN A 558 18.99 13.49 39.57
N VAL A 559 17.98 13.77 40.41
CA VAL A 559 16.82 14.57 40.00
C VAL A 559 16.96 15.99 40.53
N LEU A 560 16.74 16.97 39.66
CA LEU A 560 16.77 18.40 39.98
C LEU A 560 15.35 18.97 39.98
N PHE A 561 14.98 19.65 41.06
CA PHE A 561 13.75 20.44 41.17
C PHE A 561 14.14 21.91 41.26
N GLU A 562 13.91 22.68 40.18
CA GLU A 562 14.12 24.13 40.17
C GLU A 562 12.86 24.87 40.63
N GLY A 563 11.68 24.29 40.36
CA GLY A 563 10.38 24.81 40.76
C GLY A 563 9.90 24.33 42.13
N GLY A 564 8.73 24.83 42.55
CA GLY A 564 8.11 24.46 43.82
C GLY A 564 7.58 23.01 43.85
N VAL A 565 7.78 22.29 44.94
CA VAL A 565 7.27 20.93 45.14
C VAL A 565 6.11 20.95 46.13
N SER A 566 4.91 20.49 45.73
CA SER A 566 3.78 20.25 46.64
C SER A 566 3.56 18.75 46.88
N TYR A 567 3.21 18.37 48.11
CA TYR A 567 2.99 16.97 48.49
C TYR A 567 1.98 16.83 49.64
N GLU A 568 0.75 17.30 49.43
CA GLU A 568 -0.33 17.13 50.39
C GLU A 568 -0.77 15.65 50.46
N ARG A 569 -0.74 15.06 51.67
CA ARG A 569 -1.22 13.70 51.97
C ARG A 569 -0.62 12.62 51.05
N SER A 570 0.60 12.83 50.57
CA SER A 570 1.33 11.89 49.73
C SER A 570 2.04 10.83 50.56
N SER A 571 1.98 9.55 50.14
CA SER A 571 2.78 8.50 50.80
C SER A 571 4.28 8.62 50.51
N LEU A 572 4.67 9.48 49.56
CA LEU A 572 6.05 9.74 49.16
C LEU A 572 6.75 10.82 50.00
N ALA A 573 6.05 11.49 50.92
CA ALA A 573 6.62 12.61 51.69
C ALA A 573 7.98 12.27 52.34
N LYS A 574 8.14 11.05 52.87
CA LYS A 574 9.41 10.62 53.49
C LYS A 574 10.58 10.48 52.52
N VAL A 575 10.32 10.12 51.27
CA VAL A 575 11.35 9.95 50.22
C VAL A 575 11.77 11.32 49.67
N LEU A 576 10.81 12.23 49.51
CA LEU A 576 11.05 13.58 48.98
C LEU A 576 11.86 14.46 49.96
N ILE A 577 11.61 14.36 51.28
CA ILE A 577 12.31 15.14 52.30
C ILE A 577 13.82 14.80 52.39
N SER A 578 14.24 13.61 51.92
CA SER A 578 15.63 13.16 51.98
C SER A 578 16.50 13.58 50.80
N MET A 579 15.97 14.34 49.83
CA MET A 579 16.76 14.77 48.68
C MET A 579 17.61 16.00 49.01
N PRO A 580 18.88 16.05 48.55
CA PRO A 580 19.71 17.22 48.74
C PRO A 580 19.08 18.44 48.06
N SER A 581 18.87 19.50 48.85
CA SER A 581 18.49 20.82 48.34
C SER A 581 19.55 21.29 47.34
N ALA A 582 19.13 21.86 46.22
CA ALA A 582 19.97 22.21 45.09
C ALA A 582 21.10 23.20 45.45
N GLU A 583 22.30 22.69 45.72
CA GLU A 583 23.56 23.46 45.73
C GLU A 583 24.61 22.91 44.74
N SER A 584 24.29 21.87 43.95
CA SER A 584 25.24 21.26 43.02
C SER A 584 24.99 21.68 41.56
N SER A 585 26.11 21.94 40.87
CA SER A 585 26.30 22.39 39.48
C SER A 585 25.19 22.06 38.47
N PRO A 586 24.83 23.00 37.57
CA PRO A 586 23.74 22.82 36.62
C PRO A 586 24.00 21.66 35.64
N LEU A 587 23.07 20.72 35.57
CA LEU A 587 22.99 19.74 34.49
C LEU A 587 22.66 20.49 33.19
N LYS A 588 23.56 20.45 32.21
CA LYS A 588 23.32 21.04 30.89
C LYS A 588 22.50 20.08 30.03
N LEU A 589 21.51 20.61 29.31
CA LEU A 589 20.87 19.92 28.18
C LEU A 589 21.94 19.48 27.18
N SER A 590 21.78 18.30 26.56
CA SER A 590 22.68 17.90 25.47
C SER A 590 22.50 18.82 24.26
N ASP A 591 23.59 19.12 23.55
CA ASP A 591 23.56 19.98 22.37
C ASP A 591 22.58 19.46 21.30
N ASP A 592 22.48 18.14 21.15
CA ASP A 592 21.52 17.50 20.24
C ASP A 592 20.07 17.83 20.60
N LEU A 593 19.71 17.73 21.89
CA LEU A 593 18.34 18.00 22.34
C LEU A 593 18.02 19.50 22.23
N GLN A 594 18.99 20.37 22.54
CA GLN A 594 18.85 21.81 22.35
C GLN A 594 18.64 22.15 20.87
N SER A 595 19.37 21.49 19.96
CA SER A 595 19.19 21.68 18.52
C SER A 595 17.81 21.25 18.02
N MET A 596 17.21 20.21 18.61
CA MET A 596 15.84 19.79 18.30
C MET A 596 14.80 20.80 18.78
N ILE A 597 15.01 21.38 19.97
CA ILE A 597 14.15 22.45 20.49
C ILE A 597 14.21 23.65 19.52
N ASP A 598 15.42 24.11 19.20
CA ASP A 598 15.64 25.24 18.30
C ASP A 598 15.11 24.95 16.88
N ALA A 599 15.16 23.70 16.41
CA ALA A 599 14.59 23.28 15.12
C ALA A 599 13.06 23.28 15.13
N THR A 600 12.44 22.88 16.25
CA THR A 600 10.98 22.91 16.41
C THR A 600 10.46 24.34 16.33
N ASP A 601 11.20 25.31 16.91
CA ASP A 601 10.88 26.73 16.81
C ASP A 601 11.06 27.28 15.38
N LYS A 602 12.05 26.79 14.61
CA LYS A 602 12.31 27.23 13.23
C LYS A 602 11.27 26.76 12.22
N ILE A 603 10.72 25.54 12.37
CA ILE A 603 9.68 25.02 11.47
C ILE A 603 8.41 25.88 11.51
N ALA A 604 8.17 26.63 12.60
CA ALA A 604 7.02 27.52 12.73
C ALA A 604 7.13 28.84 11.92
N VAL A 605 8.27 29.12 11.27
CA VAL A 605 8.51 30.41 10.59
C VAL A 605 8.43 30.32 9.06
N ASP A 606 8.50 29.12 8.48
CA ASP A 606 8.43 28.91 7.01
C ASP A 606 6.98 28.60 6.53
N GLU A 607 5.97 29.33 7.01
CA GLU A 607 4.57 29.21 6.53
C GLU A 607 4.32 29.90 5.17
N ASP A 608 5.32 30.57 4.57
CA ASP A 608 5.23 31.19 3.25
C ASP A 608 5.50 30.18 2.11
N MET A 609 4.62 29.18 1.95
CA MET A 609 4.54 28.44 0.68
C MET A 609 3.65 29.22 -0.31
N PRO A 610 4.06 29.38 -1.58
CA PRO A 610 3.27 30.12 -2.56
C PRO A 610 2.02 29.31 -2.94
N VAL A 611 0.88 29.68 -2.35
CA VAL A 611 -0.43 29.30 -2.86
C VAL A 611 -0.69 30.16 -4.08
N GLU A 612 -0.45 29.62 -5.29
CA GLU A 612 -0.97 30.23 -6.51
C GLU A 612 -2.49 30.16 -6.45
N ALA A 613 -3.11 31.26 -6.02
CA ALA A 613 -4.55 31.44 -6.02
C ALA A 613 -5.05 31.45 -7.47
N SER A 614 -5.72 30.37 -7.88
CA SER A 614 -6.58 30.38 -9.05
C SER A 614 -7.85 31.15 -8.69
N GLU A 615 -8.03 32.33 -9.28
CA GLU A 615 -9.28 33.07 -9.30
C GLU A 615 -10.35 32.22 -10.00
N GLU A 616 -11.32 31.67 -9.26
CA GLU A 616 -12.54 31.11 -9.82
C GLU A 616 -13.70 32.08 -9.57
N ASP A 617 -14.33 32.49 -10.68
CA ASP A 617 -15.50 33.34 -10.75
C ASP A 617 -16.72 32.70 -10.07
N GLU A 618 -17.29 33.38 -9.09
CA GLU A 618 -18.57 33.04 -8.48
C GLU A 618 -19.73 33.29 -9.48
N ALA A 619 -20.44 32.22 -9.85
CA ALA A 619 -21.69 32.30 -10.59
C ALA A 619 -22.82 31.55 -9.83
N SER A 620 -23.60 32.37 -9.12
CA SER A 620 -25.04 32.27 -8.80
C SER A 620 -25.66 30.90 -8.49
N ASP A 621 -26.10 30.79 -7.24
CA ASP A 621 -27.03 29.81 -6.69
C ASP A 621 -28.40 29.84 -7.37
N ASP A 622 -28.87 28.67 -7.83
CA ASP A 622 -30.30 28.37 -8.00
C ASP A 622 -30.58 27.00 -7.37
N GLU A 623 -31.24 27.03 -6.21
CA GLU A 623 -31.71 25.87 -5.44
C GLU A 623 -32.85 25.14 -6.16
N TYR A 624 -32.65 23.85 -6.46
CA TYR A 624 -33.75 22.92 -6.78
C TYR A 624 -33.87 21.85 -5.69
N TYR A 625 -34.95 21.95 -4.90
CA TYR A 625 -35.42 20.93 -3.98
C TYR A 625 -35.93 19.70 -4.74
N TYR A 626 -35.41 18.51 -4.41
CA TYR A 626 -36.07 17.24 -4.72
C TYR A 626 -36.43 16.53 -3.43
N GLU A 627 -37.74 16.40 -3.17
CA GLU A 627 -38.31 15.48 -2.20
C GLU A 627 -38.04 14.04 -2.64
N TYR A 628 -37.44 13.24 -1.75
CA TYR A 628 -37.35 11.79 -1.90
C TYR A 628 -38.48 11.15 -1.10
N ASP A 629 -39.42 10.52 -1.81
CA ASP A 629 -40.41 9.63 -1.24
C ASP A 629 -39.75 8.33 -0.75
N ASP A 630 -40.03 8.02 0.51
CA ASP A 630 -39.75 6.76 1.20
C ASP A 630 -40.43 5.59 0.49
N VAL A 631 -39.64 4.60 0.05
CA VAL A 631 -40.13 3.25 -0.23
C VAL A 631 -39.24 2.27 0.52
N GLY A 632 -39.80 1.72 1.60
CA GLY A 632 -39.19 0.63 2.35
C GLY A 632 -39.21 -0.67 1.55
N GLU A 633 -38.10 -1.39 1.61
CA GLU A 633 -38.07 -2.82 1.27
C GLU A 633 -37.22 -3.54 2.32
N ASP A 634 -37.89 -4.45 3.03
CA ASP A 634 -37.32 -5.48 3.89
C ASP A 634 -36.42 -6.40 3.05
N LEU A 635 -35.17 -6.56 3.45
CA LEU A 635 -34.27 -7.56 2.89
C LEU A 635 -33.86 -8.54 3.99
N ASP A 636 -34.45 -9.72 3.91
CA ASP A 636 -34.08 -10.92 4.64
C ASP A 636 -32.64 -11.33 4.33
N GLU A 637 -31.84 -11.45 5.39
CA GLU A 637 -30.47 -11.98 5.37
C GLU A 637 -30.52 -13.51 5.29
N ASP A 638 -30.28 -14.08 4.11
CA ASP A 638 -30.03 -15.51 3.97
C ASP A 638 -28.55 -15.85 3.71
N ASN A 639 -28.11 -16.80 4.52
CA ASN A 639 -26.80 -17.43 4.61
C ASN A 639 -26.29 -17.95 3.25
N TYR A 640 -25.05 -17.57 2.89
CA TYR A 640 -24.25 -18.33 1.94
C TYR A 640 -23.11 -19.03 2.68
N ALA A 641 -23.28 -20.35 2.82
CA ALA A 641 -22.26 -21.29 3.19
C ALA A 641 -21.20 -21.42 2.08
N ASP A 642 -19.93 -21.45 2.50
CA ASP A 642 -18.76 -21.78 1.69
C ASP A 642 -18.88 -23.22 1.16
N GLU A 643 -18.96 -23.39 -0.16
CA GLU A 643 -18.69 -24.67 -0.81
C GLU A 643 -17.20 -24.78 -1.14
N ASN A 644 -16.54 -25.75 -0.49
CA ASN A 644 -15.23 -26.26 -0.82
C ASN A 644 -15.30 -27.08 -2.13
N GLU A 645 -14.72 -26.55 -3.21
CA GLU A 645 -14.15 -27.39 -4.28
C GLU A 645 -12.79 -27.90 -3.76
N GLY A 646 -12.47 -29.18 -3.66
CA GLY A 646 -12.84 -30.32 -4.49
C GLY A 646 -11.51 -30.98 -4.88
N ASP A 647 -10.92 -31.73 -3.94
CA ASP A 647 -9.68 -32.48 -4.15
C ASP A 647 -9.92 -33.70 -5.06
N GLU A 648 -8.95 -33.93 -5.94
CA GLU A 648 -8.85 -35.01 -6.91
C GLU A 648 -8.85 -36.37 -6.19
N VAL A 649 -9.82 -37.23 -6.52
CA VAL A 649 -9.84 -38.64 -6.09
C VAL A 649 -9.28 -39.49 -7.23
N GLU A 650 -8.14 -40.10 -6.97
CA GLU A 650 -7.55 -41.18 -7.76
C GLU A 650 -8.46 -42.41 -7.75
N GLU A 651 -8.63 -43.01 -8.93
CA GLU A 651 -9.23 -44.32 -9.11
C GLU A 651 -8.40 -45.39 -8.38
N ALA A 652 -9.04 -46.10 -7.46
CA ALA A 652 -8.55 -47.39 -6.99
C ALA A 652 -9.70 -48.41 -6.99
N THR A 653 -9.46 -49.44 -7.76
CA THR A 653 -10.25 -50.64 -7.99
C THR A 653 -10.41 -51.51 -6.74
N GLY A 654 -11.62 -52.04 -6.54
CA GLY A 654 -11.83 -53.44 -6.19
C GLY A 654 -11.95 -53.80 -4.70
N GLY A 655 -12.85 -54.73 -4.43
CA GLY A 655 -12.74 -55.66 -3.30
C GLY A 655 -13.96 -55.72 -2.40
N ASP A 656 -14.77 -56.76 -2.60
CA ASP A 656 -15.76 -57.29 -1.67
C ASP A 656 -15.16 -57.54 -0.26
N GLU A 657 -15.98 -57.39 0.78
CA GLU A 657 -16.34 -58.45 1.75
C GLU A 657 -16.81 -57.88 3.10
N GLU A 658 -17.75 -58.61 3.68
CA GLU A 658 -18.42 -58.43 4.97
C GLU A 658 -17.47 -58.46 6.17
N LEU A 659 -17.67 -57.55 7.13
CA LEU A 659 -18.02 -57.78 8.55
C LEU A 659 -18.02 -56.49 9.37
#